data_AF-A0A661D439-F1
#
_entry.id   AF-A0A661D439-F1
#
_cell.length_a   1.000
_cell.length_b   1.000
_cell.length_c   1.000
_cell.angle_alpha   90.00
_cell.angle_beta   90.00
_cell.angle_gamma   90.00
#
_symmetry.space_group_name_H-M   'P 1'
#
loop_
_entity.id
_entity.type
_entity.pdbx_description
1 polymer ?
#
loop_
_entity_poly.entity_id
_entity_poly.type
_entity_poly.pdbx_seq_one_letter_code
_entity_poly.pdbx_strand_id
1 'polypeptide(L)'
;MSLLNSLGEEQIYNFKHIGNFGLFSCGKSFPVEYILVSLSLAELFQLTFARDVYPDKINFELLMQRDIDEERVRLEMEPYLNPNVNQFTEGAIQSRTVYFPPLLAAMVPTKGNVMENYYTDEIGDIVTVNTNGQKTIKHIIREWRGLFKLTYLASHQPDAYRLQLERPNEITEVGVQCEPVQLEICLASGTKNGVKLVIIDGQHRLFTLQKVHEKYPDRLKNIRMPVCILFTPDATLKKNQAYAPARVPTVPEVFRRLFVDINSTAKAVSGHFDVLLSDNSISSLTCRLFCDYVFQQRGKEGLAAIEWNIKSKRESNQILRPYTLTGVGILGKALDDCIAPRKWLIKYLLKFDEVADALELVSGENDAPSDSLQIPWHKFSVSQKSLLEAQLGKYLVPCLDLLLFESSEFAKAFDIYSRHLNKIKSLATSQLPEALDARAVMNHILDDIPINEGKQFKSARVIYRNFESAVKQEKSEQVSTLIQYALFQRALFDAWAQVLEIARLEVPVPYHATQGFVKLLEFAFRDKGAFFHVEQPYMQHIVFSGNRFFVREETRKVLVCLIIAHLANEFYTEQVLGEMHIIDTGAKKLALNLQNKGQTAVFTMAKLYETAIKRRFSANYRVDFSLSSRERDELIEAEEEHKRHRQEVKKGTRLKTEISQRFEQLVENYVKASVDPAMAAFKNNLFKFKTDTLPKRGSI
;
A
#
# COMPACT_ATOMS: atom_id res chain seq x y z
N MET A 1 57.42 37.11 5.58
CA MET A 1 56.87 38.24 6.37
C MET A 1 56.91 39.52 5.52
N SER A 2 55.85 39.82 4.76
CA SER A 2 55.56 41.14 4.16
C SER A 2 54.43 40.99 3.13
N LEU A 3 53.20 40.88 3.61
CA LEU A 3 51.91 41.19 2.94
C LEU A 3 50.71 40.82 3.86
N LEU A 4 50.93 40.87 5.18
CA LEU A 4 49.95 40.48 6.21
C LEU A 4 49.37 41.70 6.97
N ASN A 5 49.70 42.92 6.56
CA ASN A 5 49.32 44.15 7.26
C ASN A 5 48.41 45.10 6.46
N SER A 6 47.66 44.61 5.46
CA SER A 6 46.67 45.43 4.74
C SER A 6 45.29 44.78 4.58
N LEU A 7 44.93 43.79 5.40
CA LEU A 7 43.61 43.15 5.36
C LEU A 7 42.96 43.23 6.74
N GLY A 8 42.56 44.44 7.10
CA GLY A 8 41.71 44.75 8.24
C GLY A 8 40.26 45.03 7.82
N GLU A 9 39.75 44.32 6.83
CA GLU A 9 38.29 44.24 6.60
C GLU A 9 37.83 42.90 7.18
N GLU A 10 36.96 42.92 8.20
CA GLU A 10 36.27 41.73 8.67
C GLU A 10 35.71 40.97 7.46
N GLN A 11 36.05 39.70 7.26
CA GLN A 11 35.44 38.90 6.18
C GLN A 11 33.95 38.75 6.47
N ILE A 12 33.13 39.63 5.88
CA ILE A 12 31.68 39.69 6.07
C ILE A 12 30.99 38.38 5.63
N TYR A 13 31.56 37.70 4.63
CA TYR A 13 31.06 36.44 4.10
C TYR A 13 31.77 35.23 4.74
N ASN A 14 31.06 34.55 5.64
CA ASN A 14 31.57 33.47 6.51
C ASN A 14 31.23 32.04 6.02
N PHE A 15 30.45 31.90 4.95
CA PHE A 15 30.11 30.62 4.33
C PHE A 15 30.45 30.64 2.85
N LYS A 16 31.32 29.73 2.38
CA LYS A 16 31.84 29.75 1.01
C LYS A 16 31.87 28.35 0.40
N HIS A 17 31.20 28.17 -0.74
CA HIS A 17 31.17 26.91 -1.47
C HIS A 17 31.21 27.11 -2.98
N ILE A 18 31.66 26.09 -3.70
CA ILE A 18 31.56 26.02 -5.16
C ILE A 18 30.45 25.02 -5.47
N GLY A 19 29.58 25.39 -6.40
CA GLY A 19 28.44 24.55 -6.80
C GLY A 19 27.95 24.85 -8.20
N ASN A 20 26.79 24.28 -8.50
CA ASN A 20 26.18 24.33 -9.83
C ASN A 20 24.94 25.21 -9.78
N PHE A 21 24.91 26.24 -10.62
CA PHE A 21 23.80 27.18 -10.71
C PHE A 21 22.69 26.66 -11.63
N GLY A 22 21.43 26.94 -11.27
CA GLY A 22 20.29 26.75 -12.16
C GLY A 22 19.09 27.63 -11.82
N LEU A 23 18.06 27.52 -12.66
CA LEU A 23 16.86 28.35 -12.62
C LEU A 23 15.59 27.50 -12.77
N PHE A 24 14.66 27.64 -11.84
CA PHE A 24 13.29 27.15 -11.98
C PHE A 24 12.40 28.27 -12.51
N SER A 25 12.07 28.21 -13.80
CA SER A 25 11.04 29.06 -14.42
C SER A 25 10.37 28.32 -15.58
N CYS A 26 9.04 28.48 -15.72
CA CYS A 26 8.27 27.94 -16.84
C CYS A 26 7.33 29.05 -17.36
N GLY A 27 7.47 29.41 -18.64
CA GLY A 27 6.71 30.51 -19.24
C GLY A 27 7.05 31.85 -18.58
N LYS A 28 6.04 32.54 -18.02
CA LYS A 28 6.18 33.83 -17.30
C LYS A 28 6.08 33.67 -15.77
N SER A 29 6.38 32.49 -15.23
CA SER A 29 6.35 32.26 -13.77
C SER A 29 7.45 33.06 -13.06
N PHE A 30 7.21 33.40 -11.79
CA PHE A 30 8.21 34.07 -10.96
C PHE A 30 9.47 33.20 -10.80
N PRO A 31 10.68 33.73 -11.05
CA PRO A 31 11.90 32.92 -11.09
C PRO A 31 12.40 32.54 -9.69
N VAL A 32 12.82 31.29 -9.55
CA VAL A 32 13.53 30.78 -8.37
C VAL A 32 14.87 30.24 -8.84
N GLU A 33 15.96 30.91 -8.45
CA GLU A 33 17.32 30.46 -8.74
C GLU A 33 17.79 29.50 -7.65
N TYR A 34 18.73 28.61 -8.01
CA TYR A 34 19.33 27.69 -7.06
C TYR A 34 20.83 27.51 -7.28
N ILE A 35 21.53 27.17 -6.20
CA ILE A 35 22.88 26.59 -6.27
C ILE A 35 22.88 25.26 -5.55
N LEU A 36 23.29 24.21 -6.28
CA LEU A 36 23.53 22.90 -5.72
C LEU A 36 24.95 22.83 -5.18
N VAL A 37 25.09 22.68 -3.86
CA VAL A 37 26.37 22.54 -3.15
C VAL A 37 26.44 21.20 -2.43
N SER A 38 27.64 20.77 -2.06
CA SER A 38 27.88 19.57 -1.27
C SER A 38 28.39 19.96 0.12
N LEU A 39 27.60 19.74 1.16
CA LEU A 39 27.94 20.09 2.54
C LEU A 39 28.39 18.86 3.33
N SER A 40 29.38 19.05 4.19
CA SER A 40 29.72 18.11 5.27
C SER A 40 28.68 18.16 6.38
N LEU A 41 28.64 17.12 7.23
CA LEU A 41 27.70 17.08 8.36
C LEU A 41 27.89 18.22 9.35
N ALA A 42 29.14 18.66 9.58
CA ALA A 42 29.41 19.83 10.43
C ALA A 42 28.79 21.10 9.86
N GLU A 43 28.83 21.27 8.53
CA GLU A 43 28.20 22.40 7.83
C GLU A 43 26.66 22.28 7.82
N LEU A 44 26.08 21.07 7.91
CA LEU A 44 24.63 20.90 8.04
C LEU A 44 24.06 21.51 9.33
N PHE A 45 24.87 21.69 10.39
CA PHE A 45 24.43 22.41 11.60
C PHE A 45 24.20 23.92 11.36
N GLN A 46 24.66 24.45 10.23
CA GLN A 46 24.40 25.83 9.82
C GLN A 46 23.02 25.99 9.15
N LEU A 47 22.37 24.87 8.78
CA LEU A 47 21.01 24.85 8.28
C LEU A 47 20.03 25.02 9.44
N THR A 48 19.05 25.89 9.25
CA THR A 48 18.04 26.25 10.26
C THR A 48 16.72 25.57 9.95
N PHE A 49 15.99 25.11 10.97
CA PHE A 49 14.64 24.58 10.76
C PHE A 49 13.64 25.72 10.57
N ALA A 50 12.60 25.47 9.77
CA ALA A 50 11.53 26.46 9.56
C ALA A 50 10.85 26.92 10.87
N ARG A 51 10.88 26.11 11.94
CA ARG A 51 10.36 26.48 13.26
C ARG A 51 11.15 27.60 13.96
N ASP A 52 12.42 27.77 13.61
CA ASP A 52 13.35 28.70 14.28
C ASP A 52 13.37 30.10 13.64
N VAL A 53 12.58 30.32 12.59
CA VAL A 53 12.44 31.60 11.88
C VAL A 53 10.96 31.94 11.72
N TYR A 54 10.59 33.21 11.84
CA TYR A 54 9.19 33.66 11.72
C TYR A 54 9.08 34.97 10.93
N PRO A 55 7.99 35.17 10.16
CA PRO A 55 7.73 36.45 9.52
C PRO A 55 7.34 37.53 10.55
N ASP A 56 7.57 38.80 10.18
CA ASP A 56 7.24 39.98 11.00
C ASP A 56 5.74 40.09 11.36
N LYS A 57 4.87 39.49 10.56
CA LYS A 57 3.44 39.27 10.88
C LYS A 57 3.16 37.79 11.06
N ILE A 58 2.89 37.37 12.31
CA ILE A 58 2.60 35.98 12.64
C ILE A 58 1.26 35.57 11.99
N ASN A 59 1.31 34.69 10.99
CA ASN A 59 0.14 33.99 10.46
C ASN A 59 -0.01 32.65 11.22
N PHE A 60 -1.16 32.43 11.86
CA PHE A 60 -1.50 31.24 12.66
C PHE A 60 -1.28 29.92 11.89
N GLU A 61 -1.42 29.91 10.57
CA GLU A 61 -1.20 28.73 9.74
C GLU A 61 0.29 28.36 9.55
N LEU A 62 1.23 29.30 9.73
CA LEU A 62 2.68 29.03 9.71
C LEU A 62 3.18 28.38 11.01
N LEU A 63 2.39 28.46 12.09
CA LEU A 63 2.66 27.79 13.37
C LEU A 63 2.24 26.30 13.34
N MET A 64 1.34 25.91 12.44
CA MET A 64 0.70 24.59 12.44
C MET A 64 1.47 23.47 11.74
N GLN A 65 2.66 23.73 11.20
CA GLN A 65 3.42 22.74 10.41
C GLN A 65 4.87 22.63 10.90
N ARG A 66 5.04 22.51 12.23
CA ARG A 66 6.33 22.65 12.94
C ARG A 66 6.86 21.38 13.63
N ASP A 67 6.21 20.23 13.48
CA ASP A 67 6.60 19.05 14.25
C ASP A 67 7.48 18.08 13.46
N ILE A 68 8.75 18.06 13.85
CA ILE A 68 9.60 16.90 13.60
C ILE A 68 9.05 15.78 14.48
N ASP A 69 8.66 14.68 13.85
CA ASP A 69 8.21 13.48 14.55
C ASP A 69 9.45 12.78 15.12
N GLU A 70 9.80 13.13 16.36
CA GLU A 70 10.98 12.59 17.03
C GLU A 70 10.89 11.08 17.26
N GLU A 71 9.67 10.55 17.45
CA GLU A 71 9.44 9.12 17.58
C GLU A 71 9.72 8.41 16.26
N ARG A 72 9.23 8.93 15.13
CA ARG A 72 9.56 8.40 13.80
C ARG A 72 11.06 8.46 13.51
N VAL A 73 11.73 9.56 13.87
CA VAL A 73 13.19 9.67 13.71
C VAL A 73 13.90 8.60 14.53
N ARG A 74 13.49 8.40 15.79
CA ARG A 74 14.11 7.44 16.70
C ARG A 74 13.85 5.98 16.31
N LEU A 75 12.62 5.66 15.89
CA LEU A 75 12.18 4.28 15.64
C LEU A 75 12.47 3.81 14.21
N GLU A 76 12.48 4.71 13.22
CA GLU A 76 12.61 4.34 11.80
C GLU A 76 13.91 4.85 11.17
N MET A 77 14.24 6.15 11.35
CA MET A 77 15.31 6.80 10.59
C MET A 77 16.71 6.63 11.21
N GLU A 78 16.82 6.68 12.54
CA GLU A 78 18.09 6.44 13.25
C GLU A 78 18.59 5.00 13.00
N PRO A 79 17.76 3.93 13.11
CA PRO A 79 18.16 2.57 12.72
C PRO A 79 18.46 2.39 11.23
N TYR A 80 18.03 3.32 10.38
CA TYR A 80 18.40 3.32 8.95
C TYR A 80 19.86 3.71 8.73
N LEU A 81 20.31 4.76 9.40
CA LEU A 81 21.71 5.24 9.37
C LEU A 81 22.63 4.44 10.30
N ASN A 82 22.07 3.86 11.34
CA ASN A 82 22.78 3.22 12.42
C ASN A 82 22.12 1.87 12.76
N PRO A 83 22.15 0.89 11.85
CA PRO A 83 21.52 -0.40 12.09
C PRO A 83 22.18 -1.06 13.32
N ASN A 84 21.35 -1.55 14.23
CA ASN A 84 21.78 -2.26 15.41
C ASN A 84 22.08 -3.72 15.04
N VAL A 85 23.24 -4.23 15.47
CA VAL A 85 23.67 -5.64 15.29
C VAL A 85 22.68 -6.61 15.96
N ASN A 86 21.98 -6.16 17.01
CA ASN A 86 20.94 -6.95 17.68
C ASN A 86 19.63 -7.06 16.87
N GLN A 87 19.49 -6.31 15.77
CA GLN A 87 18.28 -6.30 14.94
C GLN A 87 18.51 -6.77 13.50
N PHE A 88 19.75 -6.71 13.01
CA PHE A 88 20.18 -7.08 11.67
C PHE A 88 21.52 -7.81 11.74
N THR A 89 21.67 -8.90 10.98
CA THR A 89 22.93 -9.63 10.86
C THR A 89 23.99 -8.78 10.14
N GLU A 90 25.28 -9.06 10.36
CA GLU A 90 26.37 -8.30 9.71
C GLU A 90 26.27 -8.29 8.18
N GLY A 91 25.90 -9.41 7.57
CA GLY A 91 25.66 -9.49 6.12
C GLY A 91 24.46 -8.65 5.64
N ALA A 92 23.42 -8.50 6.48
CA ALA A 92 22.28 -7.62 6.18
C ALA A 92 22.64 -6.14 6.31
N ILE A 93 23.58 -5.79 7.19
CA ILE A 93 24.10 -4.42 7.32
C ILE A 93 24.95 -4.06 6.10
N GLN A 94 25.83 -4.97 5.64
CA GLN A 94 26.73 -4.74 4.51
C GLN A 94 26.02 -4.66 3.15
N SER A 95 24.92 -5.41 2.97
CA SER A 95 24.13 -5.41 1.72
C SER A 95 23.12 -4.26 1.61
N ARG A 96 22.99 -3.43 2.65
CA ARG A 96 22.00 -2.35 2.68
C ARG A 96 22.50 -1.14 1.88
N THR A 97 21.72 -0.75 0.88
CA THR A 97 21.94 0.54 0.21
C THR A 97 21.35 1.67 1.06
N VAL A 98 22.21 2.59 1.50
CA VAL A 98 21.82 3.79 2.24
C VAL A 98 21.78 4.96 1.26
N TYR A 99 20.59 5.50 1.00
CA TYR A 99 20.39 6.66 0.14
C TYR A 99 19.68 7.77 0.89
N PHE A 100 20.25 8.97 0.83
CA PHE A 100 19.62 10.20 1.34
C PHE A 100 19.36 11.13 0.17
N PRO A 101 18.09 11.43 -0.14
CA PRO A 101 17.79 12.42 -1.16
C PRO A 101 18.34 13.80 -0.75
N PRO A 102 18.63 14.69 -1.71
CA PRO A 102 19.14 16.03 -1.42
C PRO A 102 18.26 16.81 -0.45
N LEU A 103 18.88 17.68 0.35
CA LEU A 103 18.17 18.63 1.20
C LEU A 103 17.83 19.87 0.39
N LEU A 104 16.65 20.44 0.65
CA LEU A 104 16.23 21.69 0.04
C LEU A 104 16.22 22.80 1.09
N ALA A 105 17.08 23.79 0.89
CA ALA A 105 17.21 24.94 1.77
C ALA A 105 16.84 26.22 1.04
N ALA A 106 16.16 27.15 1.71
CA ALA A 106 15.93 28.50 1.23
C ALA A 106 16.90 29.48 1.88
N MET A 107 17.44 30.36 1.07
CA MET A 107 18.26 31.47 1.50
C MET A 107 17.36 32.64 1.91
N VAL A 108 17.11 32.79 3.22
CA VAL A 108 16.16 33.78 3.75
C VAL A 108 16.91 34.95 4.40
N PRO A 109 16.68 36.21 4.00
CA PRO A 109 17.23 37.36 4.68
C PRO A 109 16.53 37.52 6.04
N THR A 110 17.32 37.72 7.09
CA THR A 110 16.81 37.78 8.46
C THR A 110 17.50 38.83 9.30
N LYS A 111 16.72 39.43 10.19
CA LYS A 111 17.20 40.19 11.35
C LYS A 111 16.95 39.38 12.61
N GLY A 112 17.99 38.69 13.09
CA GLY A 112 17.83 37.67 14.13
C GLY A 112 17.00 36.48 13.64
N ASN A 113 15.83 36.25 14.23
CA ASN A 113 14.91 35.18 13.82
C ASN A 113 13.73 35.68 12.96
N VAL A 114 13.69 36.99 12.66
CA VAL A 114 12.61 37.59 11.87
C VAL A 114 12.99 37.60 10.39
N MET A 115 12.13 37.05 9.53
CA MET A 115 12.30 37.10 8.07
C MET A 115 12.04 38.50 7.53
N GLU A 116 12.93 38.97 6.66
CA GLU A 116 12.68 40.18 5.88
C GLU A 116 11.81 39.88 4.66
N ASN A 117 11.03 40.87 4.21
CA ASN A 117 10.10 40.69 3.09
C ASN A 117 10.80 40.63 1.73
N TYR A 118 11.99 41.23 1.61
CA TYR A 118 12.72 41.39 0.36
C TYR A 118 14.24 41.25 0.61
N TYR A 119 14.99 40.87 -0.42
CA TYR A 119 16.46 40.97 -0.40
C TYR A 119 16.91 42.41 -0.63
N THR A 120 18.19 42.69 -0.36
CA THR A 120 18.85 43.91 -0.84
C THR A 120 18.89 43.93 -2.37
N ASP A 121 19.02 45.09 -2.99
CA ASP A 121 19.05 45.15 -4.45
C ASP A 121 20.34 44.50 -5.00
N GLU A 122 20.18 43.79 -6.12
CA GLU A 122 21.28 43.13 -6.82
C GLU A 122 22.22 44.18 -7.44
N ILE A 123 23.53 43.96 -7.27
CA ILE A 123 24.58 44.77 -7.90
C ILE A 123 25.55 43.84 -8.62
N GLY A 124 25.81 44.16 -9.88
CA GLY A 124 26.73 43.43 -10.74
C GLY A 124 28.11 44.08 -10.86
N ASP A 125 29.16 43.26 -10.95
CA ASP A 125 30.53 43.70 -11.26
C ASP A 125 31.27 42.71 -12.17
N ILE A 126 32.28 43.20 -12.89
CA ILE A 126 33.18 42.39 -13.72
C ILE A 126 34.62 42.62 -13.28
N VAL A 127 35.19 41.61 -12.62
CA VAL A 127 36.56 41.65 -12.13
C VAL A 127 37.46 40.87 -13.09
N THR A 128 38.55 41.49 -13.50
CA THR A 128 39.54 40.88 -14.37
C THR A 128 40.76 40.49 -13.53
N VAL A 129 41.02 39.19 -13.41
CA VAL A 129 42.15 38.68 -12.63
C VAL A 129 43.29 38.30 -13.57
N ASN A 130 44.45 38.94 -13.38
CA ASN A 130 45.69 38.58 -14.06
C ASN A 130 46.47 37.63 -13.16
N THR A 131 46.58 36.37 -13.56
CA THR A 131 47.43 35.38 -12.89
C THR A 131 48.78 35.36 -13.60
N ASN A 132 49.88 35.52 -12.85
CA ASN A 132 51.25 35.58 -13.38
C ASN A 132 51.53 34.45 -14.41
N GLY A 133 51.46 34.79 -15.70
CA GLY A 133 51.77 33.88 -16.81
C GLY A 133 50.61 33.08 -17.42
N GLN A 134 49.34 33.30 -17.04
CA GLN A 134 48.17 32.65 -17.66
C GLN A 134 47.15 33.65 -18.22
N LYS A 135 46.31 33.18 -19.16
CA LYS A 135 45.22 33.95 -19.80
C LYS A 135 44.40 34.70 -18.76
N THR A 136 44.15 35.98 -19.03
CA THR A 136 43.26 36.84 -18.25
C THR A 136 41.88 36.19 -18.07
N ILE A 137 41.49 35.90 -16.82
CA ILE A 137 40.19 35.31 -16.50
C ILE A 137 39.25 36.43 -16.04
N LYS A 138 38.06 36.50 -16.65
CA LYS A 138 37.01 37.45 -16.26
C LYS A 138 36.02 36.77 -15.33
N HIS A 139 35.88 37.31 -14.13
CA HIS A 139 34.89 36.91 -13.15
C HIS A 139 33.70 37.86 -13.22
N ILE A 140 32.50 37.30 -13.32
CA ILE A 140 31.23 38.04 -13.25
C ILE A 140 30.67 37.86 -11.84
N ILE A 141 30.41 38.96 -11.14
CA ILE A 141 29.96 38.95 -9.74
C ILE A 141 28.55 39.53 -9.67
N ARG A 142 27.64 38.81 -8.99
CA ARG A 142 26.32 39.30 -8.57
C ARG A 142 26.29 39.35 -7.05
N GLU A 143 26.06 40.52 -6.47
CA GLU A 143 26.07 40.73 -5.02
C GLU A 143 24.75 41.31 -4.53
N TRP A 144 24.19 40.67 -3.50
CA TRP A 144 23.12 41.20 -2.67
C TRP A 144 23.77 41.67 -1.38
N ARG A 145 24.08 42.97 -1.32
CA ARG A 145 24.95 43.56 -0.28
C ARG A 145 24.55 43.13 1.12
N GLY A 146 25.52 42.64 1.87
CA GLY A 146 25.35 42.19 3.26
C GLY A 146 24.62 40.84 3.42
N LEU A 147 24.21 40.19 2.32
CA LEU A 147 23.49 38.92 2.35
C LEU A 147 24.32 37.81 1.70
N PHE A 148 24.58 37.88 0.40
CA PHE A 148 25.33 36.87 -0.34
C PHE A 148 25.87 37.39 -1.67
N LYS A 149 26.82 36.65 -2.23
CA LYS A 149 27.49 36.96 -3.49
C LYS A 149 27.70 35.69 -4.31
N LEU A 150 27.48 35.79 -5.62
CA LEU A 150 27.72 34.74 -6.60
C LEU A 150 28.81 35.19 -7.57
N THR A 151 29.80 34.33 -7.80
CA THR A 151 30.88 34.58 -8.76
C THR A 151 30.90 33.51 -9.84
N TYR A 152 30.80 33.95 -11.08
CA TYR A 152 30.77 33.12 -12.28
C TYR A 152 32.01 33.34 -13.13
N LEU A 153 32.38 32.33 -13.92
CA LEU A 153 33.35 32.48 -14.99
C LEU A 153 32.66 32.97 -16.27
N ALA A 154 33.23 33.96 -16.93
CA ALA A 154 32.73 34.43 -18.22
C ALA A 154 32.83 33.31 -19.29
N SER A 155 31.80 33.17 -20.11
CA SER A 155 31.78 32.24 -21.24
C SER A 155 31.35 32.95 -22.52
N HIS A 156 32.06 32.65 -23.60
CA HIS A 156 31.76 33.11 -24.95
C HIS A 156 31.14 32.01 -25.82
N GLN A 157 30.83 30.85 -25.24
CA GLN A 157 30.21 29.76 -25.99
C GLN A 157 28.76 30.12 -26.39
N PRO A 158 28.25 29.60 -27.51
CA PRO A 158 26.89 29.89 -27.97
C PRO A 158 25.81 29.50 -26.94
N ASP A 159 26.04 28.41 -26.21
CA ASP A 159 25.20 27.83 -25.16
C ASP A 159 25.43 28.42 -23.76
N ALA A 160 26.29 29.43 -23.63
CA ALA A 160 26.52 30.12 -22.36
C ALA A 160 25.21 30.72 -21.82
N TYR A 161 24.99 30.57 -20.50
CA TYR A 161 23.84 31.17 -19.83
C TYR A 161 23.97 32.69 -19.84
N ARG A 162 22.90 33.38 -20.23
CA ARG A 162 22.89 34.85 -20.40
C ARG A 162 22.33 35.49 -19.14
N LEU A 163 23.20 36.21 -18.42
CA LEU A 163 22.83 37.01 -17.26
C LEU A 163 22.64 38.47 -17.67
N GLN A 164 21.55 39.07 -17.20
CA GLN A 164 21.41 40.53 -17.21
C GLN A 164 22.09 41.09 -15.97
N LEU A 165 23.24 41.73 -16.16
CA LEU A 165 24.03 42.30 -15.09
C LEU A 165 23.62 43.77 -14.90
N GLU A 166 22.93 44.06 -13.79
CA GLU A 166 22.58 45.43 -13.41
C GLU A 166 23.79 46.15 -12.77
N ARG A 167 24.30 47.17 -13.44
CA ARG A 167 25.31 48.10 -12.89
C ARG A 167 24.67 49.47 -12.65
N PRO A 168 25.28 50.36 -11.84
CA PRO A 168 24.65 51.62 -11.43
C PRO A 168 24.05 52.49 -12.55
N ASN A 169 24.57 52.39 -13.79
CA ASN A 169 24.12 53.19 -14.94
C ASN A 169 23.85 52.38 -16.23
N GLU A 170 23.96 51.05 -16.21
CA GLU A 170 23.87 50.23 -17.43
C GLU A 170 23.39 48.81 -17.10
N ILE A 171 22.57 48.23 -17.98
CA ILE A 171 22.22 46.81 -17.95
C ILE A 171 22.98 46.15 -19.09
N THR A 172 23.92 45.27 -18.77
CA THR A 172 24.72 44.55 -19.76
C THR A 172 24.39 43.06 -19.73
N GLU A 173 24.14 42.47 -20.88
CA GLU A 173 24.02 41.01 -20.98
C GLU A 173 25.40 40.36 -21.10
N VAL A 174 25.68 39.39 -20.23
CA VAL A 174 26.96 38.66 -20.20
C VAL A 174 26.73 37.16 -20.21
N GLY A 175 27.53 36.45 -21.01
CA GLY A 175 27.55 34.99 -21.02
C GLY A 175 28.41 34.43 -19.88
N VAL A 176 27.88 33.47 -19.14
CA VAL A 176 28.58 32.83 -18.01
C VAL A 176 28.49 31.31 -18.04
N GLN A 177 29.43 30.66 -17.35
CA GLN A 177 29.36 29.24 -17.01
C GLN A 177 28.50 29.04 -15.76
N CYS A 178 27.56 28.09 -15.80
CA CYS A 178 26.76 27.71 -14.63
C CYS A 178 27.46 26.68 -13.72
N GLU A 179 28.61 26.17 -14.16
CA GLU A 179 29.47 25.26 -13.41
C GLU A 179 30.93 25.53 -13.81
N PRO A 180 31.84 25.83 -12.87
CA PRO A 180 31.62 26.06 -11.44
C PRO A 180 31.12 27.50 -11.12
N VAL A 181 30.27 27.64 -10.10
CA VAL A 181 29.87 28.93 -9.53
C VAL A 181 30.24 29.00 -8.05
N GLN A 182 30.90 30.08 -7.64
CA GLN A 182 31.25 30.30 -6.24
C GLN A 182 30.13 31.07 -5.53
N LEU A 183 29.62 30.49 -4.45
CA LEU A 183 28.63 31.03 -3.52
C LEU A 183 29.35 31.50 -2.25
N GLU A 184 29.13 32.75 -1.86
CA GLU A 184 29.57 33.32 -0.60
C GLU A 184 28.37 33.91 0.15
N ILE A 185 28.12 33.50 1.39
CA ILE A 185 26.96 33.91 2.20
C ILE A 185 27.44 34.55 3.51
N CYS A 186 26.75 35.62 3.92
CA CYS A 186 26.85 36.19 5.27
C CYS A 186 25.79 35.53 6.15
N LEU A 187 26.14 34.44 6.84
CA LEU A 187 25.21 33.75 7.74
C LEU A 187 24.88 34.62 8.94
N ALA A 188 23.59 34.79 9.22
CA ALA A 188 23.10 35.51 10.38
C ALA A 188 23.47 34.77 11.68
N SER A 189 24.05 35.49 12.64
CA SER A 189 24.37 34.96 13.97
C SER A 189 23.93 35.96 15.05
N GLY A 190 23.20 35.47 16.05
CA GLY A 190 22.65 36.29 17.14
C GLY A 190 21.68 37.37 16.63
N THR A 191 21.99 38.64 16.90
CA THR A 191 21.19 39.82 16.52
C THR A 191 21.63 40.48 15.21
N LYS A 192 22.68 39.96 14.55
CA LYS A 192 23.21 40.54 13.31
C LYS A 192 22.28 40.24 12.12
N ASN A 193 22.16 41.22 11.23
CA ASN A 193 21.49 41.03 9.93
C ASN A 193 22.34 40.11 9.05
N GLY A 194 21.68 39.26 8.27
CA GLY A 194 22.33 38.36 7.34
C GLY A 194 21.33 37.36 6.78
N VAL A 195 21.82 36.19 6.41
CA VAL A 195 21.03 35.12 5.79
C VAL A 195 20.94 33.92 6.71
N LYS A 196 19.76 33.29 6.76
CA LYS A 196 19.60 31.92 7.27
C LYS A 196 19.26 30.96 6.14
N LEU A 197 19.87 29.78 6.18
CA LEU A 197 19.57 28.68 5.27
C LEU A 197 18.47 27.81 5.87
N VAL A 198 17.22 28.07 5.53
CA VAL A 198 16.04 27.44 6.14
C VAL A 198 15.65 26.17 5.38
N ILE A 199 15.59 25.01 6.05
CA ILE A 199 15.15 23.77 5.41
C ILE A 199 13.66 23.80 5.09
N ILE A 200 13.35 23.68 3.81
CA ILE A 200 11.99 23.59 3.26
C ILE A 200 11.60 22.12 3.09
N ASP A 201 12.51 21.27 2.62
CA ASP A 201 12.28 19.82 2.50
C ASP A 201 13.47 19.04 3.06
N GLY A 202 13.16 17.97 3.78
CA GLY A 202 14.13 17.11 4.46
C GLY A 202 14.37 17.44 5.93
N GLN A 203 13.41 18.03 6.63
CA GLN A 203 13.54 18.38 8.05
C GLN A 203 13.83 17.16 8.95
N HIS A 204 13.07 16.06 8.83
CA HIS A 204 13.37 14.82 9.58
C HIS A 204 14.72 14.21 9.18
N ARG A 205 15.12 14.35 7.90
CA ARG A 205 16.44 13.87 7.40
C ARG A 205 17.58 14.64 8.03
N LEU A 206 17.53 15.99 8.00
CA LEU A 206 18.53 16.83 8.64
C LEU A 206 18.64 16.51 10.14
N PHE A 207 17.50 16.43 10.83
CA PHE A 207 17.47 16.15 12.26
C PHE A 207 18.04 14.76 12.60
N THR A 208 17.76 13.74 11.78
CA THR A 208 18.34 12.41 11.95
C THR A 208 19.86 12.45 11.76
N LEU A 209 20.35 13.12 10.71
CA LEU A 209 21.78 13.26 10.44
C LEU A 209 22.51 13.96 11.59
N GLN A 210 21.93 15.04 12.13
CA GLN A 210 22.47 15.75 13.30
C GLN A 210 22.52 14.84 14.53
N LYS A 211 21.41 14.17 14.89
CA LYS A 211 21.36 13.25 16.04
C LYS A 211 22.33 12.07 15.91
N VAL A 212 22.44 11.46 14.73
CA VAL A 212 23.36 10.33 14.53
C VAL A 212 24.81 10.81 14.53
N HIS A 213 25.11 12.00 14.01
CA HIS A 213 26.46 12.57 14.06
C HIS A 213 26.90 12.89 15.49
N GLU A 214 26.01 13.43 16.32
CA GLU A 214 26.27 13.70 17.74
C GLU A 214 26.58 12.41 18.53
N LYS A 215 25.89 11.30 18.22
CA LYS A 215 26.09 10.02 18.90
C LYS A 215 27.21 9.15 18.32
N TYR A 216 27.41 9.21 17.00
CA TYR A 216 28.29 8.30 16.23
C TYR A 216 29.04 9.05 15.12
N PRO A 217 29.93 10.00 15.45
CA PRO A 217 30.57 10.88 14.47
C PRO A 217 31.39 10.11 13.42
N ASP A 218 32.06 9.02 13.82
CA ASP A 218 32.91 8.21 12.93
C ASP A 218 32.11 7.49 11.84
N ARG A 219 30.85 7.09 12.11
CA ARG A 219 30.02 6.37 11.14
C ARG A 219 29.62 7.23 9.94
N LEU A 220 29.60 8.55 10.12
CA LEU A 220 29.16 9.47 9.09
C LEU A 220 30.27 10.39 8.55
N LYS A 221 31.54 10.16 8.94
CA LYS A 221 32.69 11.03 8.65
C LYS A 221 32.88 11.39 7.17
N ASN A 222 32.57 10.46 6.26
CA ASN A 222 32.76 10.63 4.82
C ASN A 222 31.48 11.04 4.09
N ILE A 223 30.36 11.23 4.80
CA ILE A 223 29.09 11.61 4.16
C ILE A 223 29.14 13.09 3.80
N ARG A 224 28.88 13.35 2.52
CA ARG A 224 28.68 14.67 1.91
C ARG A 224 27.25 14.73 1.42
N MET A 225 26.47 15.68 1.95
CA MET A 225 25.08 15.84 1.60
C MET A 225 24.90 16.87 0.48
N PRO A 226 24.25 16.52 -0.64
CA PRO A 226 23.85 17.50 -1.63
C PRO A 226 22.75 18.39 -1.04
N VAL A 227 22.96 19.70 -1.09
CA VAL A 227 22.03 20.71 -0.62
C VAL A 227 21.74 21.67 -1.76
N CYS A 228 20.47 21.73 -2.15
CA CYS A 228 19.98 22.69 -3.13
C CYS A 228 19.53 23.95 -2.37
N ILE A 229 20.30 25.03 -2.53
CA ILE A 229 20.04 26.32 -1.88
C ILE A 229 19.25 27.20 -2.86
N LEU A 230 18.00 27.48 -2.53
CA LEU A 230 17.07 28.28 -3.32
C LEU A 230 17.08 29.75 -2.91
N PHE A 231 16.94 30.65 -3.88
CA PHE A 231 16.71 32.07 -3.64
C PHE A 231 15.90 32.70 -4.77
N THR A 232 15.32 33.87 -4.49
CA THR A 232 14.44 34.57 -5.44
C THR A 232 15.04 35.92 -5.82
N PRO A 233 15.80 36.01 -6.92
CA PRO A 233 16.58 37.21 -7.25
C PRO A 233 15.68 38.43 -7.51
N ASP A 234 14.41 38.20 -7.85
CA ASP A 234 13.44 39.24 -8.19
C ASP A 234 12.71 39.81 -6.97
N ALA A 235 12.78 39.16 -5.80
CA ALA A 235 12.11 39.60 -4.58
C ALA A 235 12.86 40.76 -3.90
N THR A 236 12.99 41.90 -4.60
CA THR A 236 13.65 43.12 -4.12
C THR A 236 12.70 44.31 -4.11
N LEU A 237 13.01 45.32 -3.29
CA LEU A 237 12.20 46.55 -3.20
C LEU A 237 12.20 47.32 -4.52
N LYS A 238 13.35 47.42 -5.21
CA LYS A 238 13.48 48.09 -6.50
C LYS A 238 12.58 47.47 -7.56
N LYS A 239 12.56 46.13 -7.67
CA LYS A 239 11.69 45.43 -8.62
C LYS A 239 10.22 45.58 -8.25
N ASN A 240 9.86 45.47 -6.96
CA ASN A 240 8.48 45.70 -6.54
C ASN A 240 7.95 47.10 -6.91
N GLN A 241 8.80 48.13 -6.86
CA GLN A 241 8.44 49.48 -7.32
C GLN A 241 8.29 49.56 -8.85
N ALA A 242 9.16 48.89 -9.60
CA ALA A 242 9.14 48.88 -11.06
C ALA A 242 7.92 48.16 -11.67
N TYR A 243 7.36 47.15 -10.98
CA TYR A 243 6.22 46.37 -11.45
C TYR A 243 4.84 46.94 -11.09
N ALA A 244 4.78 48.11 -10.45
CA ALA A 244 3.52 48.76 -10.07
C ALA A 244 2.60 49.01 -11.30
N PRO A 245 1.28 48.74 -11.21
CA PRO A 245 0.50 48.48 -9.99
C PRO A 245 0.49 47.01 -9.53
N ALA A 246 1.13 46.10 -10.25
CA ALA A 246 1.27 44.71 -9.82
C ALA A 246 2.34 44.60 -8.72
N ARG A 247 2.15 43.67 -7.78
CA ARG A 247 3.08 43.46 -6.66
C ARG A 247 3.99 42.27 -6.94
N VAL A 248 5.28 42.43 -6.66
CA VAL A 248 6.22 41.31 -6.62
C VAL A 248 6.00 40.50 -5.34
N PRO A 249 5.93 39.15 -5.39
CA PRO A 249 5.83 38.32 -4.20
C PRO A 249 6.98 38.57 -3.21
N THR A 250 6.70 38.53 -1.91
CA THR A 250 7.73 38.64 -0.88
C THR A 250 8.49 37.32 -0.69
N VAL A 251 9.68 37.38 -0.09
CA VAL A 251 10.48 36.18 0.22
C VAL A 251 9.68 35.14 1.03
N PRO A 252 8.97 35.51 2.12
CA PRO A 252 8.13 34.56 2.85
C PRO A 252 6.99 33.95 2.02
N GLU A 253 6.39 34.71 1.09
CA GLU A 253 5.30 34.23 0.24
C GLU A 253 5.75 33.19 -0.78
N VAL A 254 6.90 33.43 -1.44
CA VAL A 254 7.44 32.49 -2.43
C VAL A 254 7.83 31.18 -1.76
N PHE A 255 8.56 31.25 -0.64
CA PHE A 255 8.98 30.04 0.06
C PHE A 255 7.83 29.29 0.73
N ARG A 256 6.78 29.98 1.20
CA ARG A 256 5.54 29.31 1.64
C ARG A 256 4.90 28.54 0.49
N ARG A 257 4.76 29.16 -0.68
CA ARG A 257 4.17 28.49 -1.85
C ARG A 257 4.99 27.27 -2.28
N LEU A 258 6.31 27.41 -2.34
CA LEU A 258 7.21 26.30 -2.62
C LEU A 258 7.07 25.17 -1.58
N PHE A 259 7.03 25.50 -0.29
CA PHE A 259 6.85 24.52 0.78
C PHE A 259 5.51 23.77 0.66
N VAL A 260 4.42 24.50 0.40
CA VAL A 260 3.07 23.90 0.24
C VAL A 260 3.03 23.04 -1.03
N ASP A 261 3.54 23.53 -2.14
CA ASP A 261 3.52 22.82 -3.42
C ASP A 261 4.30 21.50 -3.31
N ILE A 262 5.50 21.51 -2.73
CA ILE A 262 6.34 20.31 -2.52
C ILE A 262 5.64 19.30 -1.61
N ASN A 263 5.08 19.74 -0.48
CA ASN A 263 4.47 18.83 0.49
C ASN A 263 3.08 18.34 0.07
N SER A 264 2.33 19.10 -0.76
CA SER A 264 1.00 18.71 -1.21
C SER A 264 1.00 17.88 -2.50
N THR A 265 2.02 18.00 -3.36
CA THR A 265 2.14 17.19 -4.58
C THR A 265 2.75 15.81 -4.35
N ALA A 266 3.49 15.61 -3.25
CA ALA A 266 3.98 14.31 -2.82
C ALA A 266 2.84 13.42 -2.31
N LYS A 267 2.06 12.83 -3.23
CA LYS A 267 1.09 11.79 -2.87
C LYS A 267 1.86 10.57 -2.37
N ALA A 268 1.64 10.19 -1.11
CA ALA A 268 2.10 8.91 -0.59
C ALA A 268 1.67 7.80 -1.56
N VAL A 269 2.61 6.91 -1.88
CA VAL A 269 2.29 5.67 -2.57
C VAL A 269 1.31 4.92 -1.65
N SER A 270 0.20 4.45 -2.22
CA SER A 270 -0.83 3.75 -1.45
C SER A 270 -1.50 2.66 -2.27
N GLY A 271 -2.23 1.76 -1.61
CA GLY A 271 -3.04 0.72 -2.27
C GLY A 271 -2.21 -0.50 -2.68
N HIS A 272 -2.26 -0.92 -3.94
CA HIS A 272 -1.52 -2.09 -4.42
C HIS A 272 0.00 -1.91 -4.37
N PHE A 273 0.49 -0.68 -4.57
CA PHE A 273 1.91 -0.41 -4.53
C PHE A 273 2.52 -0.65 -3.12
N ASP A 274 1.79 -0.35 -2.04
CA ASP A 274 2.23 -0.68 -0.67
C ASP A 274 2.41 -2.19 -0.49
N VAL A 275 1.48 -2.98 -1.05
CA VAL A 275 1.49 -4.44 -0.98
C VAL A 275 2.63 -5.04 -1.80
N LEU A 276 3.09 -4.38 -2.88
CA LEU A 276 4.13 -4.91 -3.74
C LEU A 276 5.55 -4.44 -3.38
N LEU A 277 5.68 -3.29 -2.72
CA LEU A 277 6.98 -2.64 -2.45
C LEU A 277 7.66 -3.12 -1.16
N SER A 278 6.98 -3.84 -0.27
CA SER A 278 7.61 -4.37 0.94
C SER A 278 8.53 -5.55 0.60
N ASP A 279 9.84 -5.29 0.60
CA ASP A 279 10.87 -6.29 0.26
C ASP A 279 11.12 -7.35 1.35
N ASN A 280 10.58 -7.13 2.54
CA ASN A 280 10.78 -7.92 3.74
C ASN A 280 9.51 -8.64 4.21
N SER A 281 8.51 -8.78 3.33
CA SER A 281 7.25 -9.48 3.62
C SER A 281 7.05 -10.66 2.66
N ILE A 282 6.74 -11.84 3.22
CA ILE A 282 6.45 -13.04 2.43
C ILE A 282 5.22 -12.82 1.54
N SER A 283 4.17 -12.16 2.04
CA SER A 283 2.97 -11.84 1.25
C SER A 283 3.29 -10.96 0.03
N SER A 284 4.11 -9.93 0.24
CA SER A 284 4.50 -8.99 -0.83
C SER A 284 5.36 -9.68 -1.89
N LEU A 285 6.30 -10.52 -1.44
CA LEU A 285 7.13 -11.36 -2.29
C LEU A 285 6.31 -12.37 -3.10
N THR A 286 5.38 -13.05 -2.43
CA THR A 286 4.45 -14.02 -3.06
C THR A 286 3.60 -13.34 -4.12
N CYS A 287 3.06 -12.15 -3.85
CA CYS A 287 2.25 -11.41 -4.83
C CYS A 287 3.05 -11.06 -6.09
N ARG A 288 4.31 -10.62 -5.95
CA ARG A 288 5.20 -10.35 -7.08
C ARG A 288 5.47 -11.62 -7.89
N LEU A 289 5.95 -12.67 -7.23
CA LEU A 289 6.25 -13.96 -7.88
C LEU A 289 5.02 -14.59 -8.55
N PHE A 290 3.84 -14.45 -7.94
CA PHE A 290 2.59 -14.90 -8.53
C PHE A 290 2.23 -14.11 -9.81
N CYS A 291 2.36 -12.78 -9.78
CA CYS A 291 2.14 -11.96 -10.97
C CYS A 291 3.12 -12.31 -12.09
N ASP A 292 4.40 -12.51 -11.75
CA ASP A 292 5.44 -12.92 -12.70
C ASP A 292 5.15 -14.30 -13.30
N TYR A 293 4.75 -15.26 -12.46
CA TYR A 293 4.36 -16.60 -12.90
C TYR A 293 3.17 -16.57 -13.86
N VAL A 294 2.12 -15.83 -13.51
CA VAL A 294 0.93 -15.68 -14.37
C VAL A 294 1.29 -15.00 -15.69
N PHE A 295 2.16 -14.00 -15.66
CA PHE A 295 2.65 -13.35 -16.87
C PHE A 295 3.45 -14.31 -17.76
N GLN A 296 4.29 -15.18 -17.17
CA GLN A 296 5.05 -16.20 -17.93
C GLN A 296 4.14 -17.27 -18.55
N GLN A 297 3.13 -17.75 -17.80
CA GLN A 297 2.25 -18.82 -18.27
C GLN A 297 1.14 -18.33 -19.22
N ARG A 298 0.57 -17.14 -18.97
CA ARG A 298 -0.64 -16.63 -19.64
C ARG A 298 -0.46 -15.25 -20.28
N GLY A 299 0.75 -14.70 -20.28
CA GLY A 299 1.07 -13.41 -20.89
C GLY A 299 0.37 -12.22 -20.21
N LYS A 300 0.28 -11.11 -20.97
CA LYS A 300 -0.41 -9.89 -20.52
C LYS A 300 -1.89 -10.11 -20.20
N GLU A 301 -2.52 -11.10 -20.84
CA GLU A 301 -3.93 -11.40 -20.64
C GLU A 301 -4.21 -11.93 -19.23
N GLY A 302 -3.37 -12.87 -18.77
CA GLY A 302 -3.42 -13.38 -17.41
C GLY A 302 -3.16 -12.28 -16.38
N LEU A 303 -2.14 -11.44 -16.62
CA LEU A 303 -1.82 -10.34 -15.71
C LEU A 303 -2.95 -9.29 -15.63
N ALA A 304 -3.61 -8.99 -16.76
CA ALA A 304 -4.75 -8.08 -16.81
C ALA A 304 -6.00 -8.62 -16.09
N ALA A 305 -6.07 -9.93 -15.83
CA ALA A 305 -7.10 -10.53 -14.99
C ALA A 305 -6.81 -10.38 -13.47
N ILE A 306 -5.67 -9.80 -13.09
CA ILE A 306 -5.30 -9.49 -11.71
C ILE A 306 -5.22 -7.97 -11.53
N GLU A 307 -5.87 -7.41 -10.52
CA GLU A 307 -5.74 -5.98 -10.21
C GLU A 307 -4.46 -5.72 -9.40
N TRP A 308 -3.52 -4.94 -9.94
CA TRP A 308 -2.23 -4.68 -9.31
C TRP A 308 -1.82 -3.19 -9.25
N ASN A 309 -2.68 -2.28 -9.73
CA ASN A 309 -2.35 -0.85 -9.91
C ASN A 309 -3.37 0.14 -9.30
N ILE A 310 -4.16 -0.30 -8.33
CA ILE A 310 -5.12 0.55 -7.62
C ILE A 310 -4.38 1.37 -6.56
N LYS A 311 -4.48 2.70 -6.68
CA LYS A 311 -3.80 3.64 -5.78
C LYS A 311 -4.52 3.80 -4.44
N SER A 312 -5.83 3.62 -4.37
CA SER A 312 -6.59 3.81 -3.12
C SER A 312 -6.51 2.58 -2.22
N LYS A 313 -6.13 2.77 -0.95
CA LYS A 313 -6.07 1.68 0.06
C LYS A 313 -7.43 1.02 0.33
N ARG A 314 -8.52 1.77 0.20
CA ARG A 314 -9.88 1.21 0.39
C ARG A 314 -10.28 0.34 -0.79
N GLU A 315 -9.97 0.80 -1.99
CA GLU A 315 -10.33 0.13 -3.25
C GLU A 315 -9.43 -1.07 -3.53
N SER A 316 -8.17 -1.04 -3.09
CA SER A 316 -7.21 -2.14 -3.25
C SER A 316 -7.62 -3.45 -2.57
N ASN A 317 -8.62 -3.41 -1.68
CA ASN A 317 -9.18 -4.58 -1.01
C ASN A 317 -10.50 -5.06 -1.65
N GLN A 318 -10.81 -4.59 -2.86
CA GLN A 318 -12.02 -4.91 -3.60
C GLN A 318 -11.65 -5.26 -5.04
N ILE A 319 -12.60 -5.87 -5.75
CA ILE A 319 -12.49 -6.10 -7.19
C ILE A 319 -13.32 -5.01 -7.86
N LEU A 320 -12.66 -4.15 -8.64
CA LEU A 320 -13.29 -3.00 -9.28
C LEU A 320 -13.66 -3.30 -10.73
N ARG A 321 -12.81 -4.03 -11.43
CA ARG A 321 -12.93 -4.34 -12.86
C ARG A 321 -13.74 -5.63 -13.03
N PRO A 322 -14.87 -5.63 -13.74
CA PRO A 322 -15.71 -6.83 -13.87
C PRO A 322 -15.01 -8.03 -14.53
N TYR A 323 -13.96 -7.76 -15.31
CA TYR A 323 -13.21 -8.79 -16.03
C TYR A 323 -12.12 -9.47 -15.19
N THR A 324 -11.73 -8.92 -14.05
CA THR A 324 -10.67 -9.50 -13.21
C THR A 324 -11.20 -10.67 -12.35
N LEU A 325 -10.26 -11.50 -11.91
CA LEU A 325 -10.48 -12.64 -11.04
C LEU A 325 -10.20 -12.28 -9.59
N THR A 326 -9.13 -11.52 -9.35
CA THR A 326 -8.68 -11.11 -8.01
C THR A 326 -7.83 -9.83 -8.09
N GLY A 327 -7.33 -9.36 -6.95
CA GLY A 327 -6.38 -8.27 -6.85
C GLY A 327 -5.27 -8.56 -5.84
N VAL A 328 -4.10 -7.98 -6.03
CA VAL A 328 -2.93 -8.20 -5.15
C VAL A 328 -3.21 -7.80 -3.71
N GLY A 329 -4.06 -6.79 -3.48
CA GLY A 329 -4.47 -6.42 -2.12
C GLY A 329 -5.38 -7.47 -1.45
N ILE A 330 -6.22 -8.17 -2.21
CA ILE A 330 -7.02 -9.28 -1.70
C ILE A 330 -6.13 -10.49 -1.39
N LEU A 331 -5.24 -10.84 -2.32
CA LEU A 331 -4.30 -11.94 -2.15
C LEU A 331 -3.36 -11.71 -0.96
N GLY A 332 -2.69 -10.56 -0.91
CA GLY A 332 -1.77 -10.22 0.19
C GLY A 332 -2.47 -10.27 1.55
N LYS A 333 -3.68 -9.71 1.63
CA LYS A 333 -4.48 -9.77 2.86
C LYS A 333 -4.94 -11.18 3.23
N ALA A 334 -5.29 -12.01 2.25
CA ALA A 334 -5.63 -13.40 2.50
C ALA A 334 -4.43 -14.20 3.02
N LEU A 335 -3.24 -13.99 2.45
CA LEU A 335 -2.00 -14.60 2.93
C LEU A 335 -1.67 -14.16 4.36
N ASP A 336 -1.77 -12.87 4.67
CA ASP A 336 -1.52 -12.34 6.02
C ASP A 336 -2.55 -12.82 7.05
N ASP A 337 -3.84 -12.85 6.71
CA ASP A 337 -4.89 -13.20 7.67
C ASP A 337 -5.07 -14.71 7.84
N CYS A 338 -4.76 -15.51 6.81
CA CYS A 338 -5.09 -16.93 6.77
C CYS A 338 -3.83 -17.82 6.81
N ILE A 339 -2.70 -17.43 6.22
CA ILE A 339 -1.51 -18.28 6.17
C ILE A 339 -0.50 -17.88 7.25
N ALA A 340 -0.18 -16.59 7.36
CA ALA A 340 0.83 -16.07 8.29
C ALA A 340 0.65 -16.52 9.76
N PRO A 341 -0.58 -16.63 10.32
CA PRO A 341 -0.76 -17.06 11.71
C PRO A 341 -0.48 -18.55 11.94
N ARG A 342 -0.39 -19.37 10.87
CA ARG A 342 -0.33 -20.83 10.94
C ARG A 342 1.10 -21.34 10.72
N LYS A 343 1.93 -21.30 11.78
CA LYS A 343 3.36 -21.67 11.72
C LYS A 343 3.64 -23.01 11.02
N TRP A 344 2.90 -24.07 11.38
CA TRP A 344 3.08 -25.39 10.80
C TRP A 344 2.65 -25.48 9.34
N LEU A 345 1.64 -24.70 8.95
CA LEU A 345 1.19 -24.63 7.57
C LEU A 345 2.25 -23.95 6.69
N ILE A 346 2.88 -22.88 7.18
CA ILE A 346 3.97 -22.20 6.45
C ILE A 346 5.13 -23.15 6.21
N LYS A 347 5.55 -23.87 7.28
CA LYS A 347 6.62 -24.87 7.18
C LYS A 347 6.31 -25.92 6.11
N TYR A 348 5.07 -26.38 6.05
CA TYR A 348 4.58 -27.34 5.06
C TYR A 348 4.52 -26.75 3.64
N LEU A 349 3.90 -25.59 3.46
CA LEU A 349 3.71 -24.91 2.18
C LEU A 349 5.03 -24.55 1.52
N LEU A 350 6.02 -24.12 2.30
CA LEU A 350 7.32 -23.67 1.81
C LEU A 350 8.40 -24.73 1.93
N LYS A 351 8.04 -25.95 2.33
CA LYS A 351 8.96 -27.09 2.43
C LYS A 351 10.28 -26.74 3.09
N PHE A 352 10.22 -26.07 4.24
CA PHE A 352 11.45 -25.64 4.94
C PHE A 352 12.34 -26.80 5.35
N ASP A 353 11.81 -28.02 5.48
CA ASP A 353 12.62 -29.23 5.70
C ASP A 353 13.63 -29.49 4.56
N GLU A 354 13.37 -29.05 3.32
CA GLU A 354 14.30 -29.20 2.17
C GLU A 354 15.45 -28.19 2.19
N VAL A 355 15.31 -27.12 2.96
CA VAL A 355 16.26 -26.00 2.99
C VAL A 355 16.70 -25.64 4.41
N ALA A 356 16.49 -26.54 5.37
CA ALA A 356 16.82 -26.33 6.77
C ALA A 356 18.32 -25.99 6.95
N ASP A 357 19.20 -26.82 6.38
CA ASP A 357 20.65 -26.61 6.45
C ASP A 357 21.08 -25.27 5.84
N ALA A 358 20.50 -24.91 4.69
CA ALA A 358 20.78 -23.64 4.02
C ALA A 358 20.25 -22.43 4.80
N LEU A 359 19.12 -22.57 5.48
CA LEU A 359 18.57 -21.54 6.35
C LEU A 359 19.39 -21.35 7.62
N GLU A 360 19.93 -22.43 8.20
CA GLU A 360 20.85 -22.40 9.35
C GLU A 360 22.15 -21.68 9.00
N LEU A 361 22.77 -22.03 7.86
CA LEU A 361 24.00 -21.40 7.36
C LEU A 361 23.87 -19.89 7.17
N VAL A 362 22.68 -19.42 6.80
CA VAL A 362 22.41 -18.01 6.50
C VAL A 362 21.98 -17.21 7.75
N SER A 363 21.63 -17.88 8.85
CA SER A 363 21.13 -17.24 10.07
C SER A 363 22.24 -16.77 11.03
N GLY A 364 23.50 -17.18 10.83
CA GLY A 364 24.66 -16.72 11.60
C GLY A 364 24.79 -17.40 12.97
N GLU A 365 26.03 -17.60 13.43
CA GLU A 365 26.40 -18.42 14.61
C GLU A 365 25.87 -17.89 15.98
N ASN A 366 25.26 -16.70 16.02
CA ASN A 366 24.76 -16.08 17.27
C ASN A 366 23.26 -16.29 17.53
N ASP A 367 22.51 -16.86 16.58
CA ASP A 367 21.14 -17.30 16.82
C ASP A 367 21.20 -18.74 17.35
N ALA A 368 21.06 -18.89 18.67
CA ALA A 368 21.15 -20.18 19.36
C ALA A 368 20.32 -21.28 18.66
N PRO A 369 20.79 -22.55 18.67
CA PRO A 369 20.06 -23.67 18.08
C PRO A 369 18.80 -23.93 18.91
N SER A 370 17.71 -23.27 18.49
CA SER A 370 16.35 -23.54 18.91
C SER A 370 15.76 -24.40 17.83
N ASP A 371 15.05 -25.48 18.21
CA ASP A 371 14.32 -26.45 17.38
C ASP A 371 13.30 -25.86 16.37
N SER A 372 13.36 -24.56 16.08
CA SER A 372 12.54 -23.91 15.08
C SER A 372 13.31 -22.74 14.43
N LEU A 373 13.85 -22.98 13.24
CA LEU A 373 14.12 -21.96 12.22
C LEU A 373 12.82 -21.16 11.94
N GLN A 374 12.49 -20.20 12.80
CA GLN A 374 11.30 -19.37 12.66
C GLN A 374 11.65 -18.12 11.86
N ILE A 375 11.45 -18.17 10.54
CA ILE A 375 11.52 -16.98 9.70
C ILE A 375 10.28 -16.12 9.97
N PRO A 376 10.43 -14.90 10.51
CA PRO A 376 9.31 -13.99 10.71
C PRO A 376 8.68 -13.59 9.36
N TRP A 377 7.35 -13.61 9.29
CA TRP A 377 6.59 -13.33 8.05
C TRP A 377 6.84 -11.94 7.43
N HIS A 378 7.19 -10.96 8.27
CA HIS A 378 7.45 -9.56 7.88
C HIS A 378 8.89 -9.09 8.19
N LYS A 379 9.82 -10.01 8.47
CA LYS A 379 11.21 -9.65 8.77
C LYS A 379 12.16 -10.79 8.44
N PHE A 380 12.88 -10.69 7.33
CA PHE A 380 13.95 -11.61 6.94
C PHE A 380 15.09 -10.88 6.22
N SER A 381 16.28 -11.47 6.19
CA SER A 381 17.47 -10.88 5.56
C SER A 381 17.46 -11.03 4.03
N VAL A 382 18.32 -10.28 3.33
CA VAL A 382 18.48 -10.39 1.87
C VAL A 382 18.96 -11.79 1.47
N SER A 383 19.83 -12.40 2.28
CA SER A 383 20.31 -13.75 2.03
C SER A 383 19.21 -14.81 2.22
N GLN A 384 18.29 -14.60 3.16
CA GLN A 384 17.10 -15.45 3.32
C GLN A 384 16.08 -15.22 2.19
N LYS A 385 16.00 -13.99 1.65
CA LYS A 385 15.06 -13.62 0.59
C LYS A 385 15.22 -14.50 -0.66
N SER A 386 16.43 -14.73 -1.15
CA SER A 386 16.64 -15.54 -2.37
C SER A 386 16.17 -17.00 -2.19
N LEU A 387 16.40 -17.57 -1.01
CA LEU A 387 15.95 -18.92 -0.68
C LEU A 387 14.42 -18.99 -0.54
N LEU A 388 13.83 -17.99 0.10
CA LEU A 388 12.37 -17.86 0.19
C LEU A 388 11.74 -17.67 -1.18
N GLU A 389 12.31 -16.84 -2.06
CA GLU A 389 11.86 -16.66 -3.44
C GLU A 389 11.80 -18.00 -4.19
N ALA A 390 12.86 -18.80 -4.06
CA ALA A 390 12.91 -20.12 -4.68
C ALA A 390 11.82 -21.06 -4.12
N GLN A 391 11.64 -21.13 -2.80
CA GLN A 391 10.61 -21.98 -2.17
C GLN A 391 9.19 -21.52 -2.50
N LEU A 392 8.95 -20.21 -2.48
CA LEU A 392 7.66 -19.61 -2.84
C LEU A 392 7.31 -19.89 -4.30
N GLY A 393 8.24 -19.66 -5.22
CA GLY A 393 8.06 -19.94 -6.65
C GLY A 393 7.85 -21.42 -6.95
N LYS A 394 8.51 -22.31 -6.20
CA LYS A 394 8.40 -23.76 -6.39
C LYS A 394 7.13 -24.37 -5.81
N TYR A 395 6.70 -23.95 -4.62
CA TYR A 395 5.64 -24.65 -3.88
C TYR A 395 4.37 -23.84 -3.65
N LEU A 396 4.47 -22.55 -3.34
CA LEU A 396 3.28 -21.75 -3.01
C LEU A 396 2.61 -21.17 -4.27
N VAL A 397 3.38 -20.56 -5.16
CA VAL A 397 2.87 -19.89 -6.37
C VAL A 397 2.08 -20.84 -7.28
N PRO A 398 2.52 -22.08 -7.55
CA PRO A 398 1.72 -23.02 -8.34
C PRO A 398 0.39 -23.39 -7.67
N CYS A 399 0.33 -23.42 -6.33
CA CYS A 399 -0.93 -23.65 -5.62
C CYS A 399 -1.89 -22.46 -5.80
N LEU A 400 -1.38 -21.22 -5.76
CA LEU A 400 -2.20 -20.03 -6.00
C LEU A 400 -2.76 -20.00 -7.42
N ASP A 401 -1.95 -20.40 -8.39
CA ASP A 401 -2.36 -20.52 -9.79
C ASP A 401 -3.48 -21.54 -9.97
N LEU A 402 -3.30 -22.72 -9.38
CA LEU A 402 -4.31 -23.79 -9.37
C LEU A 402 -5.64 -23.33 -8.74
N LEU A 403 -5.59 -22.54 -7.66
CA LEU A 403 -6.80 -22.00 -7.02
C LEU A 403 -7.49 -20.93 -7.85
N LEU A 404 -6.74 -19.98 -8.41
CA LEU A 404 -7.28 -18.74 -8.98
C LEU A 404 -7.48 -18.78 -10.49
N PHE A 405 -6.86 -19.71 -11.21
CA PHE A 405 -7.00 -19.84 -12.66
C PHE A 405 -7.56 -21.19 -13.11
N GLU A 406 -7.30 -22.27 -12.37
CA GLU A 406 -7.70 -23.62 -12.78
C GLU A 406 -8.95 -24.14 -12.06
N SER A 407 -9.36 -23.52 -10.94
CA SER A 407 -10.60 -23.92 -10.27
C SER A 407 -11.83 -23.58 -11.11
N SER A 408 -12.80 -24.50 -11.17
CA SER A 408 -13.89 -24.49 -12.15
C SER A 408 -14.61 -23.14 -12.37
N GLU A 409 -14.94 -22.40 -11.32
CA GLU A 409 -15.63 -21.10 -11.44
C GLU A 409 -14.69 -19.97 -11.86
N PHE A 410 -13.44 -19.97 -11.38
CA PHE A 410 -12.45 -18.96 -11.75
C PHE A 410 -11.96 -19.17 -13.19
N ALA A 411 -11.73 -20.42 -13.59
CA ALA A 411 -11.38 -20.80 -14.95
C ALA A 411 -12.45 -20.33 -15.94
N LYS A 412 -13.73 -20.63 -15.69
CA LYS A 412 -14.84 -20.13 -16.51
C LYS A 412 -14.89 -18.60 -16.56
N ALA A 413 -14.67 -17.93 -15.42
CA ALA A 413 -14.66 -16.47 -15.38
C ALA A 413 -13.52 -15.89 -16.22
N PHE A 414 -12.35 -16.54 -16.24
CA PHE A 414 -11.22 -16.19 -17.08
C PHE A 414 -11.53 -16.43 -18.56
N ASP A 415 -12.13 -17.57 -18.91
CA ASP A 415 -12.52 -17.89 -20.29
C ASP A 415 -13.51 -16.89 -20.87
N ILE A 416 -14.50 -16.45 -20.09
CA ILE A 416 -15.45 -15.40 -20.48
C ILE A 416 -14.70 -14.10 -20.79
N TYR A 417 -13.77 -13.70 -19.93
CA TYR A 417 -12.93 -12.53 -20.15
C TYR A 417 -12.10 -12.68 -21.43
N SER A 418 -11.35 -13.77 -21.58
CA SER A 418 -10.46 -14.04 -22.71
C SER A 418 -11.23 -14.02 -24.04
N ARG A 419 -12.44 -14.59 -24.07
CA ARG A 419 -13.29 -14.60 -25.26
C ARG A 419 -13.76 -13.21 -25.67
N HIS A 420 -14.14 -12.35 -24.73
CA HIS A 420 -14.51 -10.96 -25.03
C HIS A 420 -13.30 -10.11 -25.39
N LEU A 421 -12.15 -10.35 -24.75
CA LEU A 421 -10.91 -9.68 -25.11
C LEU A 421 -10.49 -10.03 -26.54
N ASN A 422 -10.63 -11.29 -26.96
CA ASN A 422 -10.34 -11.73 -28.32
C ASN A 422 -11.20 -11.01 -29.37
N LYS A 423 -12.45 -10.65 -29.04
CA LYS A 423 -13.28 -9.80 -29.92
C LYS A 423 -12.66 -8.42 -30.08
N ILE A 424 -12.21 -7.78 -29.00
CA ILE A 424 -11.53 -6.48 -29.06
C ILE A 424 -10.22 -6.57 -29.87
N LYS A 425 -9.44 -7.65 -29.67
CA LYS A 425 -8.22 -7.89 -30.46
C LYS A 425 -8.51 -8.03 -31.95
N SER A 426 -9.55 -8.79 -32.31
CA SER A 426 -9.96 -8.94 -33.71
C SER A 426 -10.42 -7.62 -34.35
N LEU A 427 -11.08 -6.74 -33.56
CA LEU A 427 -11.46 -5.41 -34.02
C LEU A 427 -10.23 -4.50 -34.19
N ALA A 428 -9.26 -4.58 -33.26
CA ALA A 428 -8.03 -3.81 -33.29
C ALA A 428 -7.10 -4.13 -34.48
N THR A 429 -7.17 -5.36 -35.00
CA THR A 429 -6.43 -5.80 -36.19
C THR A 429 -7.19 -5.61 -37.50
N SER A 430 -8.48 -5.25 -37.44
CA SER A 430 -9.30 -5.01 -38.61
C SER A 430 -8.95 -3.70 -39.34
N GLN A 431 -9.48 -3.52 -40.55
CA GLN A 431 -9.41 -2.26 -41.30
C GLN A 431 -10.61 -1.33 -41.03
N LEU A 432 -11.46 -1.66 -40.04
CA LEU A 432 -12.64 -0.87 -39.71
C LEU A 432 -12.24 0.47 -39.06
N PRO A 433 -13.10 1.51 -39.17
CA PRO A 433 -12.84 2.80 -38.54
C PRO A 433 -12.60 2.69 -37.02
N GLU A 434 -13.25 1.76 -36.33
CA GLU A 434 -13.09 1.55 -34.89
C GLU A 434 -11.77 0.85 -34.49
N ALA A 435 -10.93 0.43 -35.44
CA ALA A 435 -9.71 -0.33 -35.13
C ALA A 435 -8.72 0.46 -34.24
N LEU A 436 -8.58 1.78 -34.46
CA LEU A 436 -7.71 2.63 -33.64
C LEU A 436 -8.25 2.77 -32.21
N ASP A 437 -9.57 2.93 -32.05
CA ASP A 437 -10.22 2.98 -30.75
C ASP A 437 -10.10 1.63 -30.01
N ALA A 438 -10.27 0.52 -30.72
CA ALA A 438 -10.11 -0.82 -30.17
C ALA A 438 -8.67 -1.10 -29.71
N ARG A 439 -7.65 -0.58 -30.42
CA ARG A 439 -6.24 -0.62 -29.95
C ARG A 439 -6.04 0.17 -28.66
N ALA A 440 -6.63 1.35 -28.55
CA ALA A 440 -6.58 2.12 -27.32
C ALA A 440 -7.23 1.38 -26.14
N VAL A 441 -8.37 0.72 -26.38
CA VAL A 441 -9.03 -0.14 -25.37
C VAL A 441 -8.17 -1.36 -25.01
N MET A 442 -7.56 -2.02 -25.99
CA MET A 442 -6.66 -3.14 -25.76
C MET A 442 -5.47 -2.74 -24.90
N ASN A 443 -4.81 -1.63 -25.21
CA ASN A 443 -3.71 -1.07 -24.42
C ASN A 443 -4.18 -0.66 -23.01
N HIS A 444 -5.40 -0.16 -22.87
CA HIS A 444 -5.97 0.14 -21.56
C HIS A 444 -6.16 -1.11 -20.70
N ILE A 445 -6.66 -2.20 -21.27
CA ILE A 445 -6.89 -3.45 -20.55
C ILE A 445 -5.57 -4.15 -20.22
N LEU A 446 -4.66 -4.25 -21.19
CA LEU A 446 -3.45 -5.08 -21.09
C LEU A 446 -2.23 -4.35 -20.51
N ASP A 447 -2.10 -3.06 -20.78
CA ASP A 447 -0.93 -2.25 -20.40
C ASP A 447 -1.25 -1.16 -19.37
N ASP A 448 -2.51 -1.11 -18.90
CA ASP A 448 -3.02 -0.08 -17.97
C ASP A 448 -2.85 1.37 -18.47
N ILE A 449 -2.77 1.57 -19.79
CA ILE A 449 -2.65 2.91 -20.37
C ILE A 449 -4.03 3.59 -20.30
N PRO A 450 -4.21 4.69 -19.57
CA PRO A 450 -5.53 5.30 -19.40
C PRO A 450 -6.08 5.82 -20.73
N ILE A 451 -7.38 5.61 -20.98
CA ILE A 451 -8.07 6.24 -22.09
C ILE A 451 -8.27 7.71 -21.74
N ASN A 452 -7.58 8.60 -22.45
CA ASN A 452 -7.60 10.04 -22.22
C ASN A 452 -9.02 10.65 -22.30
N GLU A 453 -9.21 11.77 -21.62
CA GLU A 453 -10.44 12.54 -21.70
C GLU A 453 -10.50 13.38 -23.00
N GLY A 454 -11.70 13.57 -23.55
CA GLY A 454 -11.92 14.38 -24.75
C GLY A 454 -12.91 13.77 -25.75
N LYS A 455 -13.35 14.58 -26.73
CA LYS A 455 -14.29 14.14 -27.77
C LYS A 455 -13.70 13.03 -28.65
N GLN A 456 -12.40 13.10 -28.94
CA GLN A 456 -11.68 12.14 -29.79
C GLN A 456 -11.60 10.72 -29.21
N PHE A 457 -11.67 10.56 -27.87
CA PHE A 457 -11.65 9.26 -27.20
C PHE A 457 -13.04 8.76 -26.77
N LYS A 458 -14.11 9.40 -27.25
CA LYS A 458 -15.49 9.02 -26.88
C LYS A 458 -15.83 7.62 -27.38
N SER A 459 -15.41 7.27 -28.59
CA SER A 459 -15.62 5.96 -29.20
C SER A 459 -14.92 4.84 -28.41
N ALA A 460 -13.61 4.97 -28.15
CA ALA A 460 -12.86 4.05 -27.29
C ALA A 460 -13.52 3.81 -25.92
N ARG A 461 -14.02 4.86 -25.26
CA ARG A 461 -14.75 4.72 -23.97
C ARG A 461 -16.05 3.93 -24.09
N VAL A 462 -16.78 4.06 -25.20
CA VAL A 462 -17.99 3.27 -25.47
C VAL A 462 -17.64 1.80 -25.69
N ILE A 463 -16.59 1.52 -26.48
CA ILE A 463 -16.10 0.15 -26.71
C ILE A 463 -15.70 -0.50 -25.39
N TYR A 464 -14.92 0.21 -24.55
CA TYR A 464 -14.52 -0.29 -23.24
C TYR A 464 -15.72 -0.57 -22.32
N ARG A 465 -16.68 0.36 -22.23
CA ARG A 465 -17.89 0.17 -21.42
C ARG A 465 -18.72 -1.03 -21.90
N ASN A 466 -18.83 -1.22 -23.21
CA ASN A 466 -19.54 -2.36 -23.78
C ASN A 466 -18.84 -3.68 -23.47
N PHE A 467 -17.49 -3.69 -23.53
CA PHE A 467 -16.69 -4.84 -23.11
C PHE A 467 -16.93 -5.18 -21.63
N GLU A 468 -16.81 -4.21 -20.72
CA GLU A 468 -17.04 -4.44 -19.28
C GLU A 468 -18.46 -4.95 -19.00
N SER A 469 -19.46 -4.35 -19.66
CA SER A 469 -20.86 -4.75 -19.50
C SER A 469 -21.11 -6.17 -20.01
N ALA A 470 -20.53 -6.54 -21.15
CA ALA A 470 -20.69 -7.87 -21.73
C ALA A 470 -20.03 -8.96 -20.86
N VAL A 471 -18.82 -8.70 -20.35
CA VAL A 471 -18.14 -9.61 -19.42
C VAL A 471 -18.94 -9.76 -18.13
N LYS A 472 -19.41 -8.65 -17.55
CA LYS A 472 -20.19 -8.66 -16.31
C LYS A 472 -21.50 -9.45 -16.45
N GLN A 473 -22.23 -9.21 -17.53
CA GLN A 473 -23.49 -9.90 -17.80
C GLN A 473 -23.26 -11.40 -17.94
N GLU A 474 -22.33 -11.81 -18.81
CA GLU A 474 -22.10 -13.23 -19.07
C GLU A 474 -21.54 -13.96 -17.84
N LYS A 475 -20.66 -13.33 -17.06
CA LYS A 475 -20.21 -13.88 -15.77
C LYS A 475 -21.40 -14.12 -14.83
N SER A 476 -22.35 -13.20 -14.73
CA SER A 476 -23.51 -13.36 -13.85
C SER A 476 -24.48 -14.48 -14.28
N GLU A 477 -24.47 -14.89 -15.56
CA GLU A 477 -25.32 -15.95 -16.10
C GLU A 477 -24.68 -17.36 -15.97
N GLN A 478 -23.36 -17.43 -15.93
CA GLN A 478 -22.60 -18.68 -16.03
C GLN A 478 -21.79 -19.03 -14.79
N VAL A 479 -21.44 -18.03 -13.96
CA VAL A 479 -20.52 -18.17 -12.84
C VAL A 479 -21.16 -17.59 -11.57
N SER A 480 -20.85 -18.18 -10.42
CA SER A 480 -21.31 -17.66 -9.13
C SER A 480 -20.76 -16.25 -8.89
N THR A 481 -21.66 -15.29 -8.62
CA THR A 481 -21.26 -13.91 -8.30
C THR A 481 -20.42 -13.81 -7.02
N LEU A 482 -20.37 -14.87 -6.19
CA LEU A 482 -19.62 -14.87 -4.95
C LEU A 482 -18.11 -14.69 -5.15
N ILE A 483 -17.56 -15.22 -6.24
CA ILE A 483 -16.11 -15.15 -6.49
C ILE A 483 -15.63 -13.70 -6.65
N GLN A 484 -16.52 -12.76 -6.95
CA GLN A 484 -16.22 -11.34 -7.10
C GLN A 484 -16.17 -10.58 -5.76
N TYR A 485 -16.54 -11.21 -4.63
CA TYR A 485 -16.40 -10.60 -3.31
C TYR A 485 -15.05 -10.93 -2.67
N ALA A 486 -14.27 -9.91 -2.35
CA ALA A 486 -13.00 -10.04 -1.63
C ALA A 486 -13.13 -10.80 -0.29
N LEU A 487 -14.27 -10.64 0.40
CA LEU A 487 -14.54 -11.37 1.64
C LEU A 487 -14.72 -12.88 1.41
N PHE A 488 -15.36 -13.26 0.30
CA PHE A 488 -15.50 -14.67 -0.08
C PHE A 488 -14.14 -15.26 -0.45
N GLN A 489 -13.31 -14.56 -1.23
CA GLN A 489 -11.96 -15.05 -1.53
C GLN A 489 -11.13 -15.25 -0.27
N ARG A 490 -11.19 -14.32 0.70
CA ARG A 490 -10.55 -14.52 2.02
C ARG A 490 -11.10 -15.73 2.77
N ALA A 491 -12.40 -16.03 2.66
CA ALA A 491 -12.97 -17.26 3.22
C ALA A 491 -12.47 -18.52 2.50
N LEU A 492 -12.33 -18.47 1.17
CA LEU A 492 -11.77 -19.56 0.36
C LEU A 492 -10.33 -19.88 0.80
N PHE A 493 -9.49 -18.86 0.98
CA PHE A 493 -8.11 -19.04 1.47
C PHE A 493 -8.06 -19.59 2.90
N ASP A 494 -8.97 -19.19 3.78
CA ASP A 494 -9.05 -19.75 5.13
C ASP A 494 -9.50 -21.23 5.10
N ALA A 495 -10.49 -21.56 4.28
CA ALA A 495 -10.90 -22.95 4.08
C ALA A 495 -9.78 -23.82 3.49
N TRP A 496 -9.07 -23.31 2.48
CA TRP A 496 -7.90 -23.95 1.88
C TRP A 496 -6.83 -24.23 2.93
N ALA A 497 -6.45 -23.23 3.71
CA ALA A 497 -5.47 -23.35 4.77
C ALA A 497 -5.85 -24.41 5.82
N GLN A 498 -7.13 -24.49 6.20
CA GLN A 498 -7.61 -25.52 7.14
C GLN A 498 -7.54 -26.93 6.57
N VAL A 499 -7.83 -27.11 5.27
CA VAL A 499 -7.72 -28.41 4.61
C VAL A 499 -6.26 -28.84 4.51
N LEU A 500 -5.36 -27.94 4.10
CA LEU A 500 -3.92 -28.22 4.04
C LEU A 500 -3.35 -28.53 5.41
N GLU A 501 -3.77 -27.82 6.46
CA GLU A 501 -3.31 -28.08 7.83
C GLU A 501 -3.69 -29.48 8.33
N ILE A 502 -4.84 -30.01 7.89
CA ILE A 502 -5.27 -31.39 8.17
C ILE A 502 -4.50 -32.39 7.29
N ALA A 503 -4.27 -32.06 6.02
CA ALA A 503 -3.63 -32.95 5.05
C ALA A 503 -2.11 -33.06 5.20
N ARG A 504 -1.44 -32.04 5.77
CA ARG A 504 0.04 -31.88 5.75
C ARG A 504 0.86 -33.09 6.23
N LEU A 505 0.30 -33.91 7.12
CA LEU A 505 1.00 -35.08 7.67
C LEU A 505 0.97 -36.29 6.74
N GLU A 506 -0.08 -36.41 5.93
CA GLU A 506 -0.34 -37.58 5.09
C GLU A 506 -0.11 -37.28 3.59
N VAL A 507 -0.19 -35.99 3.21
CA VAL A 507 0.07 -35.50 1.85
C VAL A 507 1.33 -34.65 1.86
N PRO A 508 2.50 -35.19 1.46
CA PRO A 508 3.74 -34.43 1.56
C PRO A 508 3.79 -33.25 0.59
N VAL A 509 3.21 -33.34 -0.61
CA VAL A 509 3.32 -32.28 -1.63
C VAL A 509 2.15 -31.29 -1.50
N PRO A 510 2.37 -29.99 -1.19
CA PRO A 510 1.30 -29.01 -1.01
C PRO A 510 0.41 -28.82 -2.23
N TYR A 511 0.97 -28.99 -3.43
CA TYR A 511 0.23 -28.96 -4.68
C TYR A 511 -0.86 -30.04 -4.74
N HIS A 512 -0.55 -31.29 -4.35
CA HIS A 512 -1.54 -32.37 -4.33
C HIS A 512 -2.65 -32.12 -3.28
N ALA A 513 -2.30 -31.59 -2.10
CA ALA A 513 -3.31 -31.18 -1.13
C ALA A 513 -4.21 -30.06 -1.67
N THR A 514 -3.65 -29.15 -2.46
CA THR A 514 -4.40 -28.09 -3.14
C THR A 514 -5.31 -28.63 -4.25
N GLN A 515 -4.89 -29.65 -5.01
CA GLN A 515 -5.76 -30.34 -5.97
C GLN A 515 -6.99 -30.93 -5.29
N GLY A 516 -6.81 -31.61 -4.15
CA GLY A 516 -7.94 -32.08 -3.35
C GLY A 516 -8.86 -30.95 -2.88
N PHE A 517 -8.31 -29.79 -2.48
CA PHE A 517 -9.14 -28.64 -2.14
C PHE A 517 -9.87 -28.03 -3.35
N VAL A 518 -9.24 -27.96 -4.53
CA VAL A 518 -9.94 -27.56 -5.76
C VAL A 518 -11.09 -28.51 -6.07
N LYS A 519 -10.90 -29.82 -5.86
CA LYS A 519 -11.97 -30.81 -5.99
C LYS A 519 -13.14 -30.54 -5.04
N LEU A 520 -12.86 -30.14 -3.80
CA LEU A 520 -13.87 -29.72 -2.84
C LEU A 520 -14.64 -28.49 -3.34
N LEU A 521 -13.94 -27.51 -3.94
CA LEU A 521 -14.57 -26.33 -4.52
C LEU A 521 -15.48 -26.67 -5.71
N GLU A 522 -15.12 -27.65 -6.55
CA GLU A 522 -15.99 -28.12 -7.62
C GLU A 522 -17.33 -28.65 -7.09
N PHE A 523 -17.32 -29.36 -5.96
CA PHE A 523 -18.57 -29.79 -5.32
C PHE A 523 -19.34 -28.61 -4.74
N ALA A 524 -18.65 -27.68 -4.07
CA ALA A 524 -19.28 -26.51 -3.47
C ALA A 524 -19.92 -25.58 -4.53
N PHE A 525 -19.32 -25.48 -5.70
CA PHE A 525 -19.79 -24.65 -6.82
C PHE A 525 -20.56 -25.43 -7.89
N ARG A 526 -20.91 -26.69 -7.63
CA ARG A 526 -21.77 -27.47 -8.53
C ARG A 526 -23.08 -26.72 -8.83
N ASP A 527 -23.64 -26.97 -10.02
CA ASP A 527 -24.88 -26.35 -10.48
C ASP A 527 -24.82 -24.81 -10.42
N LYS A 528 -23.68 -24.24 -10.87
CA LYS A 528 -23.40 -22.78 -10.87
C LYS A 528 -23.41 -22.16 -9.47
N GLY A 529 -22.99 -22.91 -8.45
CA GLY A 529 -23.00 -22.47 -7.06
C GLY A 529 -24.41 -22.30 -6.49
N ALA A 530 -25.38 -23.10 -6.92
CA ALA A 530 -26.74 -23.10 -6.38
C ALA A 530 -26.78 -23.26 -4.84
N PHE A 531 -25.80 -23.97 -4.29
CA PHE A 531 -25.59 -24.10 -2.84
C PHE A 531 -25.39 -22.77 -2.12
N PHE A 532 -24.80 -21.79 -2.81
CA PHE A 532 -24.54 -20.46 -2.27
C PHE A 532 -25.49 -19.38 -2.81
N HIS A 533 -26.57 -19.79 -3.50
CA HIS A 533 -27.49 -18.85 -4.10
C HIS A 533 -28.18 -17.98 -3.03
N VAL A 534 -28.45 -16.72 -3.38
CA VAL A 534 -29.06 -15.75 -2.45
C VAL A 534 -30.43 -16.21 -1.96
N GLU A 535 -31.16 -16.98 -2.74
CA GLU A 535 -32.49 -17.50 -2.38
C GLU A 535 -32.46 -18.64 -1.36
N GLN A 536 -31.29 -19.23 -1.08
CA GLN A 536 -31.19 -20.29 -0.08
C GLN A 536 -31.48 -19.73 1.33
N PRO A 537 -32.41 -20.34 2.11
CA PRO A 537 -32.80 -19.81 3.41
C PRO A 537 -31.64 -19.66 4.40
N TYR A 538 -30.67 -20.59 4.35
CA TYR A 538 -29.48 -20.59 5.21
C TYR A 538 -28.42 -19.56 4.79
N MET A 539 -28.54 -18.94 3.61
CA MET A 539 -27.69 -17.85 3.16
C MET A 539 -28.23 -16.48 3.59
N GLN A 540 -29.55 -16.38 3.78
CA GLN A 540 -30.19 -15.15 4.26
C GLN A 540 -29.88 -14.88 5.74
N HIS A 541 -30.02 -13.62 6.14
CA HIS A 541 -29.78 -13.09 7.47
C HIS A 541 -28.33 -13.14 7.99
N ILE A 542 -27.45 -13.94 7.40
CA ILE A 542 -26.05 -14.09 7.84
C ILE A 542 -25.01 -13.82 6.74
N VAL A 543 -25.28 -14.22 5.50
CA VAL A 543 -24.44 -13.86 4.33
C VAL A 543 -25.09 -12.71 3.56
N PHE A 544 -26.40 -12.81 3.34
CA PHE A 544 -27.18 -11.83 2.61
C PHE A 544 -28.33 -11.25 3.44
N SER A 545 -28.82 -10.08 3.02
CA SER A 545 -30.12 -9.55 3.43
C SER A 545 -30.85 -9.06 2.18
N GLY A 546 -31.80 -9.87 1.71
CA GLY A 546 -32.28 -9.74 0.34
C GLY A 546 -31.10 -9.97 -0.61
N ASN A 547 -30.85 -9.03 -1.52
CA ASN A 547 -29.72 -9.10 -2.46
C ASN A 547 -28.43 -8.45 -1.95
N ARG A 548 -28.44 -7.86 -0.74
CA ARG A 548 -27.27 -7.17 -0.19
C ARG A 548 -26.35 -8.15 0.54
N PHE A 549 -25.10 -8.24 0.09
CA PHE A 549 -24.04 -9.02 0.76
C PHE A 549 -23.53 -8.32 2.03
N PHE A 550 -23.34 -9.08 3.11
CA PHE A 550 -22.76 -8.56 4.36
C PHE A 550 -21.23 -8.60 4.35
N VAL A 551 -20.60 -7.45 4.57
CA VAL A 551 -19.14 -7.32 4.65
C VAL A 551 -18.71 -7.33 6.13
N ARG A 552 -18.76 -8.50 6.77
CA ARG A 552 -18.42 -8.69 8.20
C ARG A 552 -17.60 -9.94 8.43
N GLU A 553 -16.82 -9.94 9.51
CA GLU A 553 -15.98 -11.08 9.89
C GLU A 553 -16.79 -12.36 10.21
N GLU A 554 -17.99 -12.22 10.78
CA GLU A 554 -18.93 -13.33 10.98
C GLU A 554 -19.30 -14.00 9.65
N THR A 555 -19.55 -13.21 8.60
CA THR A 555 -19.89 -13.72 7.27
C THR A 555 -18.74 -14.52 6.66
N ARG A 556 -17.47 -14.08 6.85
CA ARG A 556 -16.29 -14.85 6.44
C ARG A 556 -16.28 -16.23 7.08
N LYS A 557 -16.47 -16.31 8.40
CA LYS A 557 -16.50 -17.59 9.14
C LYS A 557 -17.58 -18.54 8.64
N VAL A 558 -18.76 -18.01 8.33
CA VAL A 558 -19.86 -18.82 7.79
C VAL A 558 -19.54 -19.36 6.40
N LEU A 559 -18.97 -18.53 5.52
CA LEU A 559 -18.55 -18.97 4.19
C LEU A 559 -17.48 -20.07 4.27
N VAL A 560 -16.53 -19.97 5.20
CA VAL A 560 -15.56 -21.04 5.50
C VAL A 560 -16.28 -22.33 5.90
N CYS A 561 -17.21 -22.25 6.85
CA CYS A 561 -17.98 -23.42 7.29
C CYS A 561 -18.78 -24.04 6.15
N LEU A 562 -19.40 -23.23 5.28
CA LEU A 562 -20.18 -23.72 4.14
C LEU A 562 -19.32 -24.47 3.12
N ILE A 563 -18.10 -23.99 2.83
CA ILE A 563 -17.15 -24.70 1.96
C ILE A 563 -16.75 -26.03 2.62
N ILE A 564 -16.25 -25.98 3.86
CA ILE A 564 -15.73 -27.15 4.59
C ILE A 564 -16.82 -28.20 4.87
N ALA A 565 -18.07 -27.78 5.06
CA ALA A 565 -19.20 -28.69 5.34
C ALA A 565 -19.37 -29.78 4.27
N HIS A 566 -18.94 -29.54 3.02
CA HIS A 566 -19.01 -30.56 1.97
C HIS A 566 -18.20 -31.82 2.30
N LEU A 567 -17.14 -31.70 3.12
CA LEU A 567 -16.39 -32.85 3.63
C LEU A 567 -17.19 -33.72 4.60
N ALA A 568 -18.35 -33.28 5.10
CA ALA A 568 -19.24 -34.12 5.90
C ALA A 568 -19.84 -35.27 5.07
N ASN A 569 -19.86 -35.12 3.74
CA ASN A 569 -20.30 -36.14 2.81
C ASN A 569 -19.14 -37.10 2.50
N GLU A 570 -19.35 -38.38 2.81
CA GLU A 570 -18.37 -39.45 2.64
C GLU A 570 -17.90 -39.57 1.19
N PHE A 571 -18.84 -39.56 0.23
CA PHE A 571 -18.54 -39.64 -1.20
C PHE A 571 -17.68 -38.45 -1.66
N TYR A 572 -17.99 -37.23 -1.22
CA TYR A 572 -17.17 -36.05 -1.58
C TYR A 572 -15.77 -36.14 -0.98
N THR A 573 -15.64 -36.65 0.24
CA THR A 573 -14.33 -36.84 0.87
C THR A 573 -13.48 -37.86 0.10
N GLU A 574 -14.06 -38.99 -0.32
CA GLU A 574 -13.35 -40.00 -1.13
C GLU A 574 -12.83 -39.40 -2.44
N GLN A 575 -13.66 -38.62 -3.13
CA GLN A 575 -13.27 -37.94 -4.38
C GLN A 575 -12.18 -36.90 -4.15
N VAL A 576 -12.27 -36.13 -3.06
CA VAL A 576 -11.22 -35.17 -2.66
C VAL A 576 -9.89 -35.88 -2.39
N LEU A 577 -9.91 -37.03 -1.72
CA LEU A 577 -8.69 -37.81 -1.44
C LEU A 577 -8.09 -38.42 -2.71
N GLY A 578 -8.92 -38.81 -3.67
CA GLY A 578 -8.47 -39.34 -4.96
C GLY A 578 -7.56 -38.37 -5.72
N GLU A 579 -7.83 -37.07 -5.62
CA GLU A 579 -7.02 -36.00 -6.24
C GLU A 579 -5.76 -35.64 -5.42
N MET A 580 -5.66 -36.08 -4.16
CA MET A 580 -4.50 -35.81 -3.30
C MET A 580 -3.34 -36.81 -3.49
N HIS A 581 -3.51 -37.83 -4.35
CA HIS A 581 -2.49 -38.83 -4.68
C HIS A 581 -1.82 -39.49 -3.44
N ILE A 582 -2.62 -39.90 -2.45
CA ILE A 582 -2.17 -40.47 -1.17
C ILE A 582 -1.85 -41.97 -1.27
N ILE A 583 -0.91 -42.43 -0.43
CA ILE A 583 -0.58 -43.86 -0.22
C ILE A 583 -1.57 -44.50 0.78
N ASP A 584 -2.04 -45.72 0.48
CA ASP A 584 -3.20 -46.38 1.12
C ASP A 584 -3.27 -46.38 2.67
N THR A 585 -2.15 -46.40 3.38
CA THR A 585 -2.14 -46.48 4.86
C THR A 585 -2.54 -45.16 5.54
N GLY A 586 -2.26 -44.00 4.95
CA GLY A 586 -2.64 -42.68 5.47
C GLY A 586 -4.03 -42.20 5.05
N ALA A 587 -4.57 -42.75 3.95
CA ALA A 587 -5.82 -42.30 3.33
C ALA A 587 -7.03 -42.40 4.27
N LYS A 588 -7.20 -43.53 4.97
CA LYS A 588 -8.34 -43.74 5.89
C LYS A 588 -8.33 -42.75 7.06
N LYS A 589 -7.15 -42.50 7.62
CA LYS A 589 -6.98 -41.56 8.74
C LYS A 589 -7.25 -40.12 8.28
N LEU A 590 -6.76 -39.74 7.11
CA LEU A 590 -7.05 -38.42 6.55
C LEU A 590 -8.54 -38.25 6.23
N ALA A 591 -9.18 -39.27 5.65
CA ALA A 591 -10.62 -39.27 5.38
C ALA A 591 -11.43 -38.97 6.64
N LEU A 592 -11.13 -39.69 7.74
CA LEU A 592 -11.79 -39.49 9.02
C LEU A 592 -11.58 -38.07 9.56
N ASN A 593 -10.36 -37.53 9.48
CA ASN A 593 -10.07 -36.17 9.95
C ASN A 593 -10.81 -35.10 9.13
N LEU A 594 -10.85 -35.24 7.80
CA LEU A 594 -11.58 -34.34 6.91
C LEU A 594 -13.10 -34.42 7.16
N GLN A 595 -13.65 -35.62 7.32
CA GLN A 595 -15.06 -35.82 7.64
C GLN A 595 -15.44 -35.22 8.99
N ASN A 596 -14.63 -35.46 10.02
CA ASN A 596 -14.84 -34.86 11.35
C ASN A 596 -14.81 -33.34 11.28
N LYS A 597 -13.91 -32.76 10.47
CA LYS A 597 -13.86 -31.33 10.21
C LYS A 597 -15.12 -30.83 9.49
N GLY A 598 -15.59 -31.56 8.48
CA GLY A 598 -16.85 -31.28 7.79
C GLY A 598 -18.07 -31.29 8.72
N GLN A 599 -18.20 -32.32 9.56
CA GLN A 599 -19.28 -32.41 10.56
C GLN A 599 -19.22 -31.26 11.58
N THR A 600 -18.02 -30.92 12.03
CA THR A 600 -17.79 -29.76 12.92
C THR A 600 -18.23 -28.46 12.24
N ALA A 601 -17.94 -28.30 10.95
CA ALA A 601 -18.36 -27.13 10.17
C ALA A 601 -19.89 -27.04 10.03
N VAL A 602 -20.57 -28.17 9.81
CA VAL A 602 -22.05 -28.24 9.80
C VAL A 602 -22.63 -27.77 11.13
N PHE A 603 -22.13 -28.28 12.26
CA PHE A 603 -22.59 -27.87 13.59
C PHE A 603 -22.30 -26.39 13.86
N THR A 604 -21.11 -25.93 13.51
CA THR A 604 -20.69 -24.53 13.71
C THR A 604 -21.53 -23.57 12.88
N MET A 605 -21.83 -23.93 11.62
CA MET A 605 -22.71 -23.16 10.74
C MET A 605 -24.09 -23.00 11.38
N ALA A 606 -24.70 -24.09 11.86
CA ALA A 606 -26.01 -24.05 12.48
C ALA A 606 -26.06 -23.13 13.70
N LYS A 607 -25.05 -23.22 14.58
CA LYS A 607 -24.94 -22.35 15.76
C LYS A 607 -24.76 -20.88 15.40
N LEU A 608 -23.93 -20.58 14.39
CA LEU A 608 -23.73 -19.21 13.91
C LEU A 608 -25.02 -18.64 13.30
N TYR A 609 -25.73 -19.44 12.51
CA TYR A 609 -27.02 -19.06 11.92
C TYR A 609 -28.08 -18.79 12.99
N GLU A 610 -28.26 -19.70 13.93
CA GLU A 610 -29.18 -19.54 15.06
C GLU A 610 -28.89 -18.25 15.85
N THR A 611 -27.61 -18.00 16.15
CA THR A 611 -27.18 -16.78 16.86
C THR A 611 -27.52 -15.51 16.05
N ALA A 612 -27.32 -15.55 14.73
CA ALA A 612 -27.63 -14.42 13.86
C ALA A 612 -29.14 -14.13 13.78
N ILE A 613 -29.96 -15.18 13.65
CA ILE A 613 -31.43 -15.07 13.65
C ILE A 613 -31.92 -14.55 15.00
N LYS A 614 -31.46 -15.13 16.12
CA LYS A 614 -31.81 -14.67 17.47
C LYS A 614 -31.50 -13.19 17.66
N ARG A 615 -30.28 -12.76 17.30
CA ARG A 615 -29.86 -11.35 17.37
C ARG A 615 -30.74 -10.44 16.52
N ARG A 616 -31.05 -10.84 15.28
CA ARG A 616 -31.86 -10.04 14.35
C ARG A 616 -33.31 -9.95 14.81
N PHE A 617 -33.90 -11.05 15.27
CA PHE A 617 -35.26 -11.09 15.78
C PHE A 617 -35.40 -10.24 17.03
N SER A 618 -34.56 -10.43 18.04
CA SER A 618 -34.60 -9.64 19.28
C SER A 618 -34.45 -8.13 19.04
N ALA A 619 -33.75 -7.71 17.98
CA ALA A 619 -33.61 -6.30 17.63
C ALA A 619 -34.83 -5.71 16.89
N ASN A 620 -35.58 -6.52 16.14
CA ASN A 620 -36.57 -6.03 15.17
C ASN A 620 -38.00 -6.54 15.37
N TYR A 621 -38.26 -7.45 16.33
CA TYR A 621 -39.59 -8.08 16.49
C TYR A 621 -40.74 -7.05 16.67
N ARG A 622 -40.45 -5.88 17.25
CA ARG A 622 -41.41 -4.77 17.42
C ARG A 622 -41.93 -4.19 16.10
N VAL A 623 -41.17 -4.34 15.02
CA VAL A 623 -41.50 -3.84 13.67
C VAL A 623 -41.58 -4.97 12.64
N ASP A 624 -41.58 -6.23 13.09
CA ASP A 624 -41.68 -7.39 12.21
C ASP A 624 -43.15 -7.65 11.87
N PHE A 625 -43.52 -7.41 10.61
CA PHE A 625 -44.87 -7.58 10.08
C PHE A 625 -45.27 -9.06 9.91
N SER A 626 -44.33 -10.00 10.07
CA SER A 626 -44.63 -11.43 10.07
C SER A 626 -45.37 -11.87 11.34
N LEU A 627 -45.22 -11.13 12.44
CA LEU A 627 -45.90 -11.38 13.72
C LEU A 627 -47.30 -10.73 13.73
N SER A 628 -48.28 -11.46 14.27
CA SER A 628 -49.58 -10.90 14.59
C SER A 628 -49.48 -9.83 15.69
N SER A 629 -50.44 -8.91 15.77
CA SER A 629 -50.47 -7.89 16.84
C SER A 629 -50.44 -8.53 18.23
N ARG A 630 -51.13 -9.66 18.41
CA ARG A 630 -51.19 -10.39 19.68
C ARG A 630 -49.82 -10.97 20.08
N GLU A 631 -49.12 -11.60 19.16
CA GLU A 631 -47.78 -12.16 19.43
C GLU A 631 -46.76 -11.06 19.74
N ARG A 632 -46.89 -9.91 19.08
CA ARG A 632 -46.03 -8.75 19.33
C ARG A 632 -46.27 -8.15 20.71
N ASP A 633 -47.54 -7.98 21.10
CA ASP A 633 -47.90 -7.46 22.43
C ASP A 633 -47.42 -8.40 23.54
N GLU A 634 -47.54 -9.72 23.33
CA GLU A 634 -47.03 -10.73 24.25
C GLU A 634 -45.50 -10.68 24.41
N LEU A 635 -44.76 -10.49 23.31
CA LEU A 635 -43.31 -10.33 23.36
C LEU A 635 -42.90 -9.03 24.07
N ILE A 636 -43.64 -7.93 23.89
CA ILE A 636 -43.38 -6.65 24.56
C ILE A 636 -43.61 -6.80 26.07
N GLU A 637 -44.74 -7.38 26.47
CA GLU A 637 -45.07 -7.63 27.88
C GLU A 637 -43.99 -8.49 28.56
N ALA A 638 -43.60 -9.59 27.91
CA ALA A 638 -42.57 -10.49 28.43
C ALA A 638 -41.19 -9.79 28.51
N GLU A 639 -40.84 -8.92 27.55
CA GLU A 639 -39.58 -8.16 27.59
C GLU A 639 -39.57 -7.16 28.75
N GLU A 640 -40.68 -6.45 28.98
CA GLU A 640 -40.83 -5.50 30.08
C GLU A 640 -40.79 -6.19 31.44
N GLU A 641 -41.46 -7.33 31.58
CA GLU A 641 -41.37 -8.19 32.76
C GLU A 641 -39.92 -8.60 33.02
N HIS A 642 -39.22 -9.09 31.99
CA HIS A 642 -37.82 -9.50 32.11
C HIS A 642 -36.91 -8.31 32.49
N LYS A 643 -37.14 -7.11 31.95
CA LYS A 643 -36.39 -5.90 32.33
C LYS A 643 -36.65 -5.49 33.77
N ARG A 644 -37.91 -5.54 34.21
CA ARG A 644 -38.32 -5.27 35.59
C ARG A 644 -37.66 -6.22 36.57
N HIS A 645 -37.71 -7.54 36.33
CA HIS A 645 -37.06 -8.53 37.20
C HIS A 645 -35.54 -8.31 37.27
N ARG A 646 -34.88 -7.95 36.15
CA ARG A 646 -33.45 -7.60 36.15
C ARG A 646 -33.13 -6.36 37.00
N GLN A 647 -34.01 -5.35 37.01
CA GLN A 647 -33.84 -4.17 37.86
C GLN A 647 -34.05 -4.50 39.34
N GLU A 648 -35.04 -5.34 39.66
CA GLU A 648 -35.30 -5.80 41.03
C GLU A 648 -34.12 -6.59 41.61
N VAL A 649 -33.49 -7.45 40.80
CA VAL A 649 -32.25 -8.16 41.16
C VAL A 649 -31.11 -7.19 41.45
N LYS A 650 -30.92 -6.15 40.62
CA LYS A 650 -29.91 -5.10 40.87
C LYS A 650 -30.17 -4.32 42.15
N LYS A 651 -31.44 -4.16 42.54
CA LYS A 651 -31.88 -3.50 43.77
C LYS A 651 -31.90 -4.44 44.99
N GLY A 652 -31.53 -5.72 44.82
CA GLY A 652 -31.53 -6.72 45.90
C GLY A 652 -32.92 -7.19 46.34
N THR A 653 -33.96 -6.86 45.57
CA THR A 653 -35.39 -7.14 45.91
C THR A 653 -35.91 -8.45 45.31
N ARG A 654 -35.12 -9.11 44.46
CA ARG A 654 -35.44 -10.40 43.82
C ARG A 654 -34.17 -11.24 43.68
N LEU A 655 -34.28 -12.57 43.74
CA LEU A 655 -33.16 -13.47 43.48
C LEU A 655 -32.91 -13.63 41.98
N LYS A 656 -31.64 -13.85 41.59
CA LYS A 656 -31.24 -14.01 40.17
C LYS A 656 -31.92 -15.21 39.50
N THR A 657 -32.28 -16.23 40.25
CA THR A 657 -32.99 -17.45 39.79
C THR A 657 -34.47 -17.21 39.47
N GLU A 658 -35.05 -16.07 39.90
CA GLU A 658 -36.48 -15.75 39.76
C GLU A 658 -36.76 -14.78 38.60
N ILE A 659 -35.78 -14.55 37.71
CA ILE A 659 -35.97 -13.74 36.51
C ILE A 659 -36.88 -14.50 35.55
N SER A 660 -37.88 -13.81 34.96
CA SER A 660 -38.82 -14.42 34.02
C SER A 660 -38.07 -14.85 32.77
N GLN A 661 -38.15 -16.14 32.44
CA GLN A 661 -37.60 -16.70 31.20
C GLN A 661 -38.61 -16.66 30.04
N ARG A 662 -39.82 -16.12 30.27
CA ARG A 662 -40.91 -16.09 29.28
C ARG A 662 -40.48 -15.43 27.97
N PHE A 663 -39.78 -14.30 28.05
CA PHE A 663 -39.25 -13.62 26.87
C PHE A 663 -38.21 -14.46 26.12
N GLU A 664 -37.30 -15.11 26.85
CA GLU A 664 -36.27 -15.95 26.24
C GLU A 664 -36.87 -17.18 25.55
N GLN A 665 -37.88 -17.81 26.16
CA GLN A 665 -38.61 -18.94 25.58
C GLN A 665 -39.40 -18.55 24.33
N LEU A 666 -40.10 -17.41 24.34
CA LEU A 666 -40.83 -16.92 23.16
C LEU A 666 -39.88 -16.63 21.99
N VAL A 667 -38.74 -16.00 22.28
CA VAL A 667 -37.68 -15.78 21.29
C VAL A 667 -37.12 -17.11 20.77
N GLU A 668 -36.85 -18.09 21.65
CA GLU A 668 -36.32 -19.39 21.24
C GLU A 668 -37.30 -20.18 20.36
N ASN A 669 -38.60 -20.14 20.67
CA ASN A 669 -39.64 -20.78 19.87
C ASN A 669 -39.69 -20.20 18.44
N TYR A 670 -39.64 -18.87 18.32
CA TYR A 670 -39.60 -18.21 17.02
C TYR A 670 -38.32 -18.55 16.25
N VAL A 671 -37.16 -18.49 16.93
CA VAL A 671 -35.87 -18.81 16.34
C VAL A 671 -35.87 -20.24 15.80
N LYS A 672 -36.34 -21.23 16.57
CA LYS A 672 -36.45 -22.63 16.11
C LYS A 672 -37.33 -22.76 14.86
N ALA A 673 -38.51 -22.14 14.87
CA ALA A 673 -39.43 -22.17 13.72
C ALA A 673 -38.80 -21.61 12.43
N SER A 674 -37.87 -20.65 12.54
CA SER A 674 -37.12 -20.10 11.40
C SER A 674 -35.86 -20.90 11.04
N VAL A 675 -35.13 -21.40 12.04
CA VAL A 675 -33.84 -22.08 11.87
C VAL A 675 -34.02 -23.50 11.35
N ASP A 676 -35.00 -24.26 11.85
CA ASP A 676 -35.17 -25.67 11.50
C ASP A 676 -35.40 -25.90 9.99
N PRO A 677 -36.29 -25.16 9.30
CA PRO A 677 -36.45 -25.28 7.85
C PRO A 677 -35.18 -24.90 7.08
N ALA A 678 -34.47 -23.85 7.52
CA ALA A 678 -33.23 -23.41 6.87
C ALA A 678 -32.11 -24.45 7.01
N MET A 679 -31.99 -25.08 8.19
CA MET A 679 -31.00 -26.13 8.44
C MET A 679 -31.37 -27.45 7.75
N ALA A 680 -32.66 -27.76 7.62
CA ALA A 680 -33.13 -28.87 6.80
C ALA A 680 -32.75 -28.66 5.33
N ALA A 681 -32.99 -27.47 4.76
CA ALA A 681 -32.58 -27.13 3.40
C ALA A 681 -31.05 -27.23 3.21
N PHE A 682 -30.27 -26.71 4.17
CA PHE A 682 -28.81 -26.81 4.17
C PHE A 682 -28.32 -28.27 4.11
N LYS A 683 -28.83 -29.13 5.01
CA LYS A 683 -28.46 -30.55 5.05
C LYS A 683 -28.91 -31.29 3.78
N ASN A 684 -30.13 -31.03 3.29
CA ASN A 684 -30.66 -31.65 2.09
C ASN A 684 -29.79 -31.32 0.87
N ASN A 685 -29.37 -30.06 0.72
CA ASN A 685 -28.47 -29.65 -0.36
C ASN A 685 -27.09 -30.29 -0.24
N LEU A 686 -26.59 -30.49 0.99
CA LEU A 686 -25.28 -31.10 1.25
C LEU A 686 -25.23 -32.61 0.95
N PHE A 687 -26.32 -33.33 1.20
CA PHE A 687 -26.40 -34.79 1.11
C PHE A 687 -27.27 -35.32 -0.04
N LYS A 688 -27.68 -34.46 -0.98
CA LYS A 688 -28.63 -34.76 -2.07
C LYS A 688 -28.35 -36.04 -2.87
N PHE A 689 -27.10 -36.52 -2.91
CA PHE A 689 -26.70 -37.70 -3.70
C PHE A 689 -26.50 -39.00 -2.90
N LYS A 690 -26.84 -39.04 -1.61
CA LYS A 690 -26.84 -40.32 -0.87
C LYS A 690 -27.98 -41.26 -1.31
N THR A 691 -28.97 -40.76 -2.04
CA THR A 691 -30.22 -41.46 -2.37
C THR A 691 -30.31 -42.08 -3.77
N ASP A 692 -29.46 -41.68 -4.73
CA ASP A 692 -29.60 -42.11 -6.14
C ASP A 692 -28.61 -43.21 -6.58
N THR A 693 -27.72 -43.69 -5.70
CA THR A 693 -26.64 -44.64 -6.07
C THR A 693 -26.62 -45.96 -5.29
N LEU A 694 -27.70 -46.31 -4.59
CA LEU A 694 -27.90 -47.71 -4.16
C LEU A 694 -28.72 -48.43 -5.24
N PRO A 695 -28.15 -49.35 -6.04
CA PRO A 695 -28.97 -50.24 -6.84
C PRO A 695 -29.88 -51.00 -5.87
N LYS A 696 -31.19 -50.89 -6.09
CA LYS A 696 -32.17 -51.76 -5.44
C LYS A 696 -31.67 -53.19 -5.63
N ARG A 697 -31.27 -53.84 -4.54
CA ARG A 697 -31.14 -55.30 -4.51
C ARG A 697 -32.52 -55.84 -4.82
N GLY A 698 -32.76 -56.13 -6.09
CA GLY A 698 -33.90 -56.89 -6.52
C GLY A 698 -33.77 -58.28 -5.91
N SER A 699 -34.72 -58.62 -5.06
CA SER A 699 -35.13 -59.99 -4.83
C SER A 699 -35.57 -60.60 -6.16
N ILE A 700 -34.78 -61.56 -6.66
CA ILE A 700 -35.16 -62.91 -7.10
C ILE A 700 -33.85 -63.71 -7.18
#